data_AF-A0A067PI07-F1
#
_entry.id   AF-A0A067PI07-F1
#
_cell.length_a   1.000
_cell.length_b   1.000
_cell.length_c   1.000
_cell.angle_alpha   90.00
_cell.angle_beta   90.00
_cell.angle_gamma   90.00
#
_symmetry.space_group_name_H-M   'P 1'
#
loop_
_entity.id
_entity.type
_entity.pdbx_description
1 polymer ?
#
loop_
_entity_poly.entity_id
_entity_poly.type
_entity_poly.pdbx_seq_one_letter_code
_entity_poly.pdbx_strand_id
1 'polypeptide(L)'
;MIPRLYGLQGYPLAELFSLCLTLAWSNTLTYALVKSRDVSVPACGDNYAWMNNSMTQSPCLVVAYLVEQCTIDPSPLVPPLQPGQSYSPASQSTGELCSCSWAAYNLLSACTVCQGENVLGWEAYSADCGNIASTTTYFPSSLPIPNDTILPYWSTTNPKTWPNATFDVTTAQNISSAGHADVRNPPQSKKVSTAAIIVGLLGFISACILMLPVYLRRRKRGYTRLRPTLHRAEDSSWSQSTYASSGGYSYPPPKFNHGSDRGSYHSAHTQESSFGMLPRDSRMKGLDGYDRGTLAKVLTMLTLFLSILFGAGLIVASENIRSRAAQGKLSGNCNLPSSWIQAALSEKWACITMQSYWVEACRLGLNIVVAIITEASGYVHSVSLTWALCDSRTLEFNANLRLFQPAGSIVSLNGYIFNAIFAISLVVSYVSSSFVFVAIPTNRYSPGVIISYLPLMVLGIAILLQSVLAVFAVAIRNVYTWSSSPLDIAMAAASTGSLTGTPRRCMRSVIDCQNDDTTPIPPSTKQPSPWNCHQDVHLVVYFVWGLIVVGAAWGVFAYNRASFKGSWSFLPSSNSPLVYLSGYSPGLGLEPSLFWMALAVVTAAQAVLTLGLHCCELLVVLTRDEKTWRRASESEEGTKPRNPVLVILTSWQSMTLLIAKPIIHWLFGNAVSLLPIVLGGLVVRPYQVFNFTASLIPLALFITVVAIWGQSGSQPCAYGHIPTLLDLVDEWSPQMYWGDKGAPDGGAVRHAGTSTVRLGPVWNGCLYAGSRRDLRLKTD
;
A
#
# COMPACT_ATOMS: atom_id res chain seq x y z
N MET A 1 -16.04 17.71 -15.62
CA MET A 1 -15.06 16.60 -15.53
C MET A 1 -15.69 15.21 -15.29
N ILE A 2 -17.03 15.05 -15.39
CA ILE A 2 -17.73 13.75 -15.30
C ILE A 2 -17.77 12.88 -16.59
N PRO A 3 -17.43 13.33 -17.82
CA PRO A 3 -17.44 12.40 -18.96
C PRO A 3 -16.43 11.25 -18.88
N ARG A 4 -15.48 11.26 -17.92
CA ARG A 4 -14.44 10.23 -17.81
C ARG A 4 -14.69 9.15 -16.75
N LEU A 5 -15.65 9.32 -15.85
CA LEU A 5 -16.08 8.23 -14.94
C LEU A 5 -17.12 7.31 -15.58
N TYR A 6 -17.88 7.79 -16.57
CA TYR A 6 -18.74 6.95 -17.41
C TYR A 6 -17.96 6.12 -18.45
N GLY A 7 -16.68 6.40 -18.67
CA GLY A 7 -15.81 5.62 -19.56
C GLY A 7 -15.28 4.31 -18.95
N LEU A 8 -15.52 4.05 -17.66
CA LEU A 8 -15.21 2.78 -16.99
C LEU A 8 -16.29 1.71 -17.22
N GLN A 9 -16.92 1.73 -18.39
CA GLN A 9 -17.84 0.69 -18.86
C GLN A 9 -17.12 -0.44 -19.63
N GLY A 10 -15.80 -0.52 -19.54
CA GLY A 10 -15.01 -1.64 -20.05
C GLY A 10 -13.77 -1.83 -19.19
N TYR A 11 -13.64 -3.03 -18.61
CA TYR A 11 -12.59 -3.52 -17.71
C TYR A 11 -12.80 -3.18 -16.21
N PRO A 12 -13.16 -4.18 -15.37
CA PRO A 12 -13.56 -3.91 -14.00
C PRO A 12 -12.35 -3.59 -13.12
N LEU A 13 -12.45 -2.53 -12.34
CA LEU A 13 -11.64 -2.30 -11.13
C LEU A 13 -11.58 -3.55 -10.23
N ALA A 14 -12.62 -4.37 -10.23
CA ALA A 14 -12.66 -5.66 -9.54
C ALA A 14 -11.65 -6.68 -10.11
N GLU A 15 -11.38 -6.69 -11.42
CA GLU A 15 -10.46 -7.65 -12.04
C GLU A 15 -9.00 -7.23 -11.91
N LEU A 16 -8.65 -5.94 -11.95
CA LEU A 16 -7.29 -5.48 -11.66
C LEU A 16 -6.94 -5.63 -10.16
N PHE A 17 -7.91 -5.40 -9.28
CA PHE A 17 -7.76 -5.66 -7.84
C PHE A 17 -7.65 -7.17 -7.58
N SER A 18 -8.43 -7.98 -8.30
CA SER A 18 -8.31 -9.45 -8.32
C SER A 18 -7.01 -9.92 -8.98
N LEU A 19 -6.44 -9.21 -9.96
CA LEU A 19 -5.16 -9.54 -10.59
C LEU A 19 -3.97 -9.26 -9.66
N CYS A 20 -4.00 -8.14 -8.95
CA CYS A 20 -2.98 -7.82 -7.94
C CYS A 20 -3.09 -8.73 -6.70
N LEU A 21 -4.31 -9.12 -6.31
CA LEU A 21 -4.53 -10.17 -5.32
C LEU A 21 -4.02 -11.52 -5.86
N THR A 22 -4.39 -11.96 -7.06
CA THR A 22 -3.96 -13.25 -7.61
C THR A 22 -2.45 -13.32 -7.86
N LEU A 23 -1.77 -12.22 -8.19
CA LEU A 23 -0.30 -12.16 -8.32
C LEU A 23 0.44 -12.14 -6.97
N ALA A 24 -0.17 -11.56 -5.92
CA ALA A 24 0.33 -11.70 -4.55
C ALA A 24 0.05 -13.10 -3.98
N TRP A 25 -0.95 -13.80 -4.52
CA TRP A 25 -1.35 -15.13 -4.10
C TRP A 25 -0.61 -16.24 -4.86
N SER A 26 -0.20 -16.02 -6.12
CA SER A 26 0.40 -17.07 -6.96
C SER A 26 1.80 -17.50 -6.52
N ASN A 27 2.54 -16.68 -5.76
CA ASN A 27 3.86 -17.05 -5.24
C ASN A 27 3.85 -17.60 -3.80
N THR A 28 2.69 -17.58 -3.13
CA THR A 28 2.55 -18.09 -1.75
C THR A 28 1.69 -19.36 -1.69
N LEU A 29 0.98 -19.70 -2.77
CA LEU A 29 0.11 -20.88 -2.87
C LEU A 29 0.81 -22.21 -3.19
N THR A 30 2.14 -22.24 -3.35
CA THR A 30 2.85 -23.51 -3.63
C THR A 30 3.56 -24.13 -2.44
N TYR A 31 3.52 -23.53 -1.24
CA TYR A 31 4.22 -24.06 -0.06
C TYR A 31 3.47 -23.81 1.25
N ALA A 32 2.24 -24.31 1.40
CA ALA A 32 1.61 -24.52 2.71
C ALA A 32 0.31 -25.34 2.60
N LEU A 33 0.41 -26.59 2.14
CA LEU A 33 -0.54 -27.63 2.52
C LEU A 33 0.28 -28.81 3.05
N VAL A 34 0.85 -28.61 4.23
CA VAL A 34 1.29 -29.70 5.09
C VAL A 34 0.70 -29.39 6.45
N LYS A 35 -0.46 -30.01 6.71
CA LYS A 35 -1.13 -29.94 8.01
C LYS A 35 -0.52 -31.06 8.85
N SER A 36 0.13 -30.72 9.96
CA SER A 36 0.35 -31.72 11.01
C SER A 36 -1.02 -32.10 11.58
N ARG A 37 -1.54 -33.28 11.22
CA ARG A 37 -2.79 -33.82 11.76
C ARG A 37 -2.45 -34.88 12.81
N ASP A 38 -3.09 -34.80 13.98
CA ASP A 38 -3.09 -35.88 14.97
C ASP A 38 -3.89 -37.06 14.37
N VAL A 39 -3.17 -38.05 13.84
CA VAL A 39 -3.73 -39.32 13.41
C VAL A 39 -3.82 -40.23 14.63
N SER A 40 -5.04 -40.61 15.06
CA SER A 40 -5.20 -41.58 16.15
C SER A 40 -4.92 -43.00 15.64
N VAL A 41 -3.75 -43.55 15.99
CA VAL A 41 -3.34 -44.91 15.66
C VAL A 41 -3.09 -45.73 16.93
N PRO A 42 -3.22 -47.07 16.90
CA PRO A 42 -2.87 -47.93 18.02
C PRO A 42 -1.42 -47.72 18.47
N ALA A 43 -1.20 -47.67 19.79
CA ALA A 43 0.14 -47.60 20.37
C ALA A 43 0.76 -49.01 20.42
N CYS A 44 1.98 -49.14 19.90
CA CYS A 44 2.77 -50.37 20.01
C CYS A 44 3.58 -50.36 21.31
N GLY A 45 3.66 -51.52 21.99
CA GLY A 45 4.54 -51.68 23.15
C GLY A 45 6.03 -51.60 22.78
N ASP A 46 6.88 -51.34 23.77
CA ASP A 46 8.32 -51.10 23.58
C ASP A 46 9.08 -52.24 22.88
N ASN A 47 8.58 -53.48 22.99
CA ASN A 47 9.14 -54.66 22.32
C ASN A 47 9.12 -54.55 20.78
N TYR A 48 8.30 -53.65 20.22
CA TYR A 48 8.18 -53.40 18.78
C TYR A 48 8.86 -52.09 18.34
N ALA A 49 9.63 -51.43 19.21
CA ALA A 49 10.30 -50.17 18.88
C ALA A 49 11.26 -50.26 17.69
N TRP A 50 11.79 -51.46 17.41
CA TRP A 50 12.64 -51.73 16.24
C TRP A 50 11.89 -51.55 14.91
N MET A 51 10.55 -51.62 14.90
CA MET A 51 9.72 -51.39 13.71
C MET A 51 9.55 -49.90 13.38
N ASN A 52 9.94 -48.99 14.28
CA ASN A 52 9.80 -47.57 14.05
C ASN A 52 10.76 -47.09 12.95
N ASN A 53 10.32 -46.12 12.16
CA ASN A 53 11.22 -45.44 11.22
C ASN A 53 12.18 -44.50 11.97
N SER A 54 13.17 -43.94 11.25
CA SER A 54 14.13 -42.98 11.78
C SER A 54 13.54 -41.62 12.19
N MET A 55 12.24 -41.40 11.94
CA MET A 55 11.45 -40.28 12.49
C MET A 55 10.69 -40.68 13.76
N THR A 56 10.99 -41.85 14.35
CA THR A 56 10.34 -42.39 15.56
C THR A 56 8.83 -42.62 15.41
N GLN A 57 8.37 -42.92 14.20
CA GLN A 57 6.96 -43.20 13.90
C GLN A 57 6.71 -44.70 13.88
N SER A 58 5.62 -45.15 14.50
CA SER A 58 5.20 -46.56 14.52
C SER A 58 4.71 -47.02 13.14
N PRO A 59 4.75 -48.32 12.82
CA PRO A 59 4.24 -48.83 11.55
C PRO A 59 2.77 -48.48 11.31
N CYS A 60 1.95 -48.45 12.37
CA CYS A 60 0.55 -48.00 12.33
C CYS A 60 0.42 -46.53 11.88
N LEU A 61 1.32 -45.66 12.36
CA LEU A 61 1.33 -44.24 11.98
C LEU A 61 1.83 -44.04 10.55
N VAL A 62 2.88 -44.75 10.15
CA VAL A 62 3.46 -44.65 8.81
C VAL A 62 2.44 -45.07 7.75
N VAL A 63 1.72 -46.18 7.95
CA VAL A 63 0.71 -46.61 6.96
C VAL A 63 -0.49 -45.69 6.90
N ALA A 64 -0.86 -45.05 8.01
CA ALA A 64 -1.89 -44.04 8.00
C ALA A 64 -1.48 -42.85 7.10
N TYR A 65 -0.24 -42.38 7.16
CA TYR A 65 0.23 -41.34 6.24
C TYR A 65 0.21 -41.78 4.77
N LEU A 66 0.52 -43.06 4.49
CA LEU A 66 0.54 -43.58 3.12
C LEU A 66 -0.85 -43.73 2.53
N VAL A 67 -1.80 -44.31 3.27
CA VAL A 67 -3.15 -44.54 2.77
C VAL A 67 -3.90 -43.22 2.62
N GLU A 68 -3.58 -42.18 3.42
CA GLU A 68 -4.21 -40.85 3.31
C GLU A 68 -3.94 -40.21 1.94
N GLN A 69 -2.83 -40.54 1.27
CA GLN A 69 -2.53 -40.04 -0.07
C GLN A 69 -3.56 -40.45 -1.12
N CYS A 70 -4.35 -41.49 -0.85
CA CYS A 70 -5.36 -42.00 -1.76
C CYS A 70 -6.80 -41.78 -1.30
N THR A 71 -7.06 -41.18 -0.13
CA THR A 71 -8.41 -41.02 0.42
C THR A 71 -8.88 -39.57 0.43
N ILE A 72 -10.15 -39.33 0.10
CA ILE A 72 -10.77 -37.99 0.13
C ILE A 72 -11.36 -37.68 1.54
N ASP A 73 -11.66 -38.70 2.35
CA ASP A 73 -12.29 -38.57 3.68
C ASP A 73 -11.31 -38.77 4.86
N PRO A 74 -11.36 -37.94 5.93
CA PRO A 74 -10.36 -37.89 7.00
C PRO A 74 -10.76 -38.69 8.28
N SER A 75 -11.28 -39.90 8.14
CA SER A 75 -11.63 -40.79 9.26
C SER A 75 -10.42 -41.59 9.76
N PRO A 76 -10.40 -42.16 11.00
CA PRO A 76 -9.22 -42.81 11.56
C PRO A 76 -8.72 -43.93 10.65
N LEU A 77 -7.57 -43.69 10.02
CA LEU A 77 -7.12 -44.48 8.89
C LEU A 77 -6.69 -45.92 9.25
N VAL A 78 -6.50 -46.19 10.54
CA VAL A 78 -6.09 -47.51 11.08
C VAL A 78 -6.76 -47.71 12.45
N PRO A 79 -7.94 -48.33 12.53
CA PRO A 79 -8.65 -48.56 13.80
C PRO A 79 -8.04 -49.73 14.60
N PRO A 80 -8.10 -49.72 15.95
CA PRO A 80 -7.61 -50.84 16.74
C PRO A 80 -8.37 -52.14 16.42
N LEU A 81 -7.64 -53.26 16.34
CA LEU A 81 -8.21 -54.57 16.02
C LEU A 81 -8.92 -55.19 17.24
N GLN A 82 -9.95 -56.01 16.96
CA GLN A 82 -10.56 -56.90 17.94
C GLN A 82 -9.90 -58.29 17.87
N PRO A 83 -10.00 -59.11 18.94
CA PRO A 83 -9.43 -60.46 18.96
C PRO A 83 -9.84 -61.32 17.76
N GLY A 84 -8.85 -61.83 17.03
CA GLY A 84 -9.03 -62.67 15.84
C GLY A 84 -9.24 -61.90 14.53
N GLN A 85 -9.07 -60.57 14.53
CA GLN A 85 -9.18 -59.73 13.32
C GLN A 85 -7.82 -59.40 12.72
N SER A 86 -7.81 -59.05 11.43
CA SER A 86 -6.63 -58.55 10.72
C SER A 86 -7.03 -57.41 9.76
N TYR A 87 -6.09 -56.54 9.41
CA TYR A 87 -6.37 -55.48 8.44
C TYR A 87 -6.46 -56.04 7.01
N SER A 88 -7.47 -55.58 6.25
CA SER A 88 -7.65 -55.86 4.82
C SER A 88 -7.81 -54.56 4.01
N PRO A 89 -7.53 -54.55 2.69
CA PRO A 89 -7.35 -53.32 1.92
C PRO A 89 -8.62 -52.50 1.58
N ALA A 90 -9.84 -53.02 1.80
CA ALA A 90 -11.06 -52.26 2.10
C ALA A 90 -12.28 -53.17 2.29
N SER A 91 -12.97 -53.01 3.42
CA SER A 91 -14.43 -52.89 3.39
C SER A 91 -14.73 -51.39 3.41
N GLN A 92 -15.30 -50.87 2.31
CA GLN A 92 -15.80 -49.49 2.10
C GLN A 92 -14.79 -48.40 1.67
N SER A 93 -14.90 -48.06 0.38
CA SER A 93 -14.69 -46.75 -0.29
C SER A 93 -13.29 -46.12 -0.44
N THR A 94 -12.90 -45.93 -1.72
CA THR A 94 -12.06 -44.86 -2.28
C THR A 94 -10.57 -44.75 -1.92
N GLY A 95 -9.98 -45.65 -1.10
CA GLY A 95 -8.54 -45.67 -0.77
C GLY A 95 -7.67 -46.72 -1.50
N GLU A 96 -8.21 -47.37 -2.53
CA GLU A 96 -7.75 -48.68 -3.04
C GLU A 96 -6.32 -48.69 -3.60
N LEU A 97 -5.80 -47.59 -4.17
CA LEU A 97 -4.47 -47.60 -4.80
C LEU A 97 -3.31 -47.64 -3.78
N CYS A 98 -3.44 -46.95 -2.64
CA CYS A 98 -2.38 -46.88 -1.64
C CYS A 98 -2.41 -48.08 -0.70
N SER A 99 -3.60 -48.54 -0.29
CA SER A 99 -3.77 -49.70 0.59
C SER A 99 -3.35 -51.01 -0.08
N CYS A 100 -3.44 -51.10 -1.40
CA CYS A 100 -3.03 -52.26 -2.21
C CYS A 100 -1.54 -52.30 -2.59
N SER A 101 -0.70 -51.48 -1.93
CA SER A 101 0.76 -51.49 -2.12
C SER A 101 1.47 -52.47 -1.18
N TRP A 102 2.67 -52.95 -1.60
CA TRP A 102 3.50 -53.81 -0.74
C TRP A 102 3.89 -53.11 0.56
N ALA A 103 4.21 -51.82 0.48
CA ALA A 103 4.55 -51.01 1.64
C ALA A 103 3.38 -50.91 2.63
N ALA A 104 2.16 -50.67 2.15
CA ALA A 104 0.99 -50.63 3.01
C ALA A 104 0.70 -51.99 3.66
N TYR A 105 0.78 -53.10 2.91
CA TYR A 105 0.60 -54.44 3.47
C TYR A 105 1.59 -54.77 4.58
N ASN A 106 2.89 -54.53 4.35
CA ASN A 106 3.91 -54.83 5.35
C ASN A 106 3.72 -53.99 6.61
N LEU A 107 3.36 -52.71 6.48
CA LEU A 107 3.13 -51.82 7.61
C LEU A 107 1.82 -52.15 8.37
N LEU A 108 0.74 -52.49 7.69
CA LEU A 108 -0.50 -52.97 8.32
C LEU A 108 -0.28 -54.32 9.01
N SER A 109 0.49 -55.21 8.42
CA SER A 109 0.86 -56.50 9.03
C SER A 109 1.70 -56.30 10.28
N ALA A 110 2.70 -55.41 10.24
CA ALA A 110 3.46 -55.03 11.43
C ALA A 110 2.58 -54.38 12.52
N CYS A 111 1.61 -53.55 12.12
CA CYS A 111 0.62 -52.97 13.02
C CYS A 111 -0.32 -54.04 13.63
N THR A 112 -0.63 -55.10 12.88
CA THR A 112 -1.44 -56.25 13.35
C THR A 112 -0.66 -57.03 14.43
N VAL A 113 0.61 -57.34 14.16
CA VAL A 113 1.51 -58.01 15.11
C VAL A 113 1.68 -57.19 16.38
N CYS A 114 1.86 -55.87 16.26
CA CYS A 114 2.05 -54.99 17.42
C CYS A 114 0.83 -54.95 18.35
N GLN A 115 -0.36 -55.24 17.81
CA GLN A 115 -1.60 -55.34 18.57
C GLN A 115 -1.88 -56.76 19.10
N GLY A 116 -1.00 -57.73 18.82
CA GLY A 116 -1.14 -59.12 19.28
C GLY A 116 -2.03 -59.99 18.42
N GLU A 117 -2.33 -59.57 17.20
CA GLU A 117 -3.25 -60.27 16.29
C GLU A 117 -2.52 -61.05 15.18
N ASN A 118 -3.25 -61.94 14.50
CA ASN A 118 -2.71 -62.75 13.41
C ASN A 118 -2.70 -62.00 12.08
N VAL A 119 -1.58 -62.02 11.38
CA VAL A 119 -1.42 -61.38 10.08
C VAL A 119 -2.19 -62.12 8.99
N LEU A 120 -2.86 -61.36 8.11
CA LEU A 120 -3.44 -61.89 6.87
C LEU A 120 -2.34 -62.19 5.84
N GLY A 121 -2.31 -63.40 5.28
CA GLY A 121 -1.37 -63.75 4.21
C GLY A 121 -1.55 -62.87 2.97
N TRP A 122 -0.45 -62.60 2.24
CA TRP A 122 -0.47 -61.70 1.08
C TRP A 122 -1.44 -62.13 -0.01
N GLU A 123 -1.59 -63.43 -0.25
CA GLU A 123 -2.54 -63.95 -1.24
C GLU A 123 -3.98 -63.58 -0.91
N ALA A 124 -4.39 -63.73 0.36
CA ALA A 124 -5.71 -63.33 0.82
C ALA A 124 -5.87 -61.80 0.85
N TYR A 125 -4.85 -61.06 1.29
CA TYR A 125 -4.88 -59.60 1.31
C TYR A 125 -4.98 -58.99 -0.11
N SER A 126 -4.17 -59.48 -1.05
CA SER A 126 -4.13 -58.96 -2.42
C SER A 126 -5.30 -59.43 -3.28
N ALA A 127 -6.00 -60.51 -2.90
CA ALA A 127 -7.25 -60.91 -3.56
C ALA A 127 -8.32 -59.81 -3.49
N ASP A 128 -8.41 -59.11 -2.36
CA ASP A 128 -9.33 -57.99 -2.15
C ASP A 128 -8.96 -56.73 -2.95
N CYS A 129 -7.76 -56.68 -3.53
CA CYS A 129 -7.26 -55.57 -4.34
C CYS A 129 -7.50 -55.71 -5.85
N GLY A 130 -7.90 -56.90 -6.32
CA GLY A 130 -8.05 -57.20 -7.74
C GLY A 130 -6.82 -56.78 -8.58
N ASN A 131 -7.06 -56.02 -9.66
CA ASN A 131 -6.00 -55.57 -10.58
C ASN A 131 -5.19 -54.35 -10.08
N ILE A 132 -5.51 -53.80 -8.91
CA ILE A 132 -4.87 -52.60 -8.34
C ILE A 132 -3.68 -52.99 -7.44
N ALA A 133 -3.58 -54.27 -7.06
CA ALA A 133 -2.46 -54.80 -6.30
C ALA A 133 -1.13 -54.51 -7.01
N SER A 134 -0.18 -53.91 -6.30
CA SER A 134 1.14 -53.68 -6.87
C SER A 134 1.82 -55.02 -7.20
N THR A 135 2.33 -55.17 -8.42
CA THR A 135 3.03 -56.38 -8.88
C THR A 135 4.53 -56.17 -9.11
N THR A 136 5.00 -54.93 -9.17
CA THR A 136 6.39 -54.59 -9.54
C THR A 136 7.06 -53.53 -8.68
N THR A 137 6.31 -52.71 -7.93
CA THR A 137 6.88 -51.63 -7.10
C THR A 137 6.37 -51.67 -5.67
N TYR A 138 7.15 -51.15 -4.71
CA TYR A 138 6.76 -51.18 -3.30
C TYR A 138 5.63 -50.18 -2.96
N PHE A 139 5.52 -49.10 -3.72
CA PHE A 139 4.49 -48.07 -3.63
C PHE A 139 4.16 -47.55 -5.05
N PRO A 140 2.96 -46.99 -5.32
CA PRO A 140 2.61 -46.48 -6.65
C PRO A 140 3.59 -45.39 -7.10
N SER A 141 4.22 -45.57 -8.27
CA SER A 141 5.25 -44.64 -8.79
C SER A 141 4.71 -43.25 -9.15
N SER A 142 3.40 -43.12 -9.35
CA SER A 142 2.71 -41.86 -9.59
C SER A 142 2.49 -41.03 -8.33
N LEU A 143 2.72 -41.59 -7.13
CA LEU A 143 2.47 -40.92 -5.86
C LEU A 143 3.78 -40.78 -5.05
N PRO A 144 4.13 -39.56 -4.60
CA PRO A 144 5.25 -39.38 -3.69
C PRO A 144 4.92 -39.91 -2.30
N ILE A 145 5.93 -40.41 -1.58
CA ILE A 145 5.84 -40.65 -0.14
C ILE A 145 5.60 -39.29 0.55
N PRO A 146 4.66 -39.15 1.50
CA PRO A 146 4.41 -37.90 2.19
C PRO A 146 5.67 -37.36 2.89
N ASN A 147 5.90 -36.04 2.87
CA ASN A 147 7.08 -35.44 3.51
C ASN A 147 7.09 -35.60 5.05
N ASP A 148 5.93 -35.86 5.64
CA ASP A 148 5.75 -36.05 7.08
C ASP A 148 6.06 -37.48 7.54
N THR A 149 6.38 -38.38 6.61
CA THR A 149 6.78 -39.75 6.93
C THR A 149 7.91 -40.25 6.03
N ILE A 150 8.51 -41.36 6.44
CA ILE A 150 9.53 -42.09 5.69
C ILE A 150 9.28 -43.57 5.87
N LEU A 151 9.55 -44.35 4.82
CA LEU A 151 9.33 -45.79 4.86
C LEU A 151 10.52 -46.50 5.51
N PRO A 152 10.33 -47.28 6.57
CA PRO A 152 11.34 -48.24 7.02
C PRO A 152 11.77 -49.14 5.86
N TYR A 153 13.06 -49.40 5.70
CA TYR A 153 13.54 -50.18 4.55
C TYR A 153 12.85 -51.56 4.41
N TRP A 154 12.66 -52.26 5.54
CA TRP A 154 11.98 -53.56 5.58
C TRP A 154 10.54 -53.52 5.04
N SER A 155 9.87 -52.37 5.11
CA SER A 155 8.50 -52.22 4.60
C SER A 155 8.43 -52.28 3.07
N THR A 156 9.54 -52.12 2.38
CA THR A 156 9.61 -52.19 0.91
C THR A 156 9.80 -53.62 0.36
N THR A 157 9.95 -54.61 1.26
CA THR A 157 10.16 -56.02 0.90
C THR A 157 8.96 -56.58 0.14
N ASN A 158 9.21 -57.33 -0.94
CA ASN A 158 8.14 -57.98 -1.70
C ASN A 158 7.40 -59.01 -0.80
N PRO A 159 6.08 -58.89 -0.61
CA PRO A 159 5.34 -59.79 0.28
C PRO A 159 5.44 -61.28 -0.08
N LYS A 160 5.69 -61.60 -1.36
CA LYS A 160 5.86 -62.98 -1.84
C LYS A 160 7.17 -63.64 -1.38
N THR A 161 8.15 -62.86 -0.91
CA THR A 161 9.43 -63.39 -0.45
C THR A 161 9.45 -63.70 1.05
N TRP A 162 8.40 -63.34 1.79
CA TRP A 162 8.27 -63.78 3.17
C TRP A 162 7.98 -65.30 3.23
N PRO A 163 8.39 -65.98 4.32
CA PRO A 163 7.93 -67.34 4.59
C PRO A 163 6.40 -67.45 4.51
N ASN A 164 5.89 -68.41 3.73
CA ASN A 164 4.46 -68.61 3.47
C ASN A 164 3.73 -67.36 2.93
N ALA A 165 4.45 -66.45 2.25
CA ALA A 165 3.92 -65.17 1.75
C ALA A 165 3.16 -64.36 2.82
N THR A 166 3.59 -64.46 4.08
CA THR A 166 2.98 -63.76 5.22
C THR A 166 4.06 -63.00 5.96
N PHE A 167 3.81 -61.74 6.33
CA PHE A 167 4.80 -60.91 7.03
C PHE A 167 5.44 -61.64 8.22
N ASP A 168 6.77 -61.78 8.19
CA ASP A 168 7.53 -62.51 9.19
C ASP A 168 8.37 -61.56 10.05
N VAL A 169 8.05 -61.54 11.35
CA VAL A 169 8.64 -60.62 12.33
C VAL A 169 10.15 -60.80 12.45
N THR A 170 10.63 -62.06 12.49
CA THR A 170 12.04 -62.39 12.66
C THR A 170 12.87 -61.94 11.45
N THR A 171 12.38 -62.21 10.24
CA THR A 171 13.04 -61.80 9.00
C THR A 171 13.03 -60.28 8.83
N ALA A 172 11.91 -59.62 9.14
CA ALA A 172 11.81 -58.15 9.11
C ALA A 172 12.77 -57.49 10.11
N GLN A 173 12.90 -58.06 11.31
CA GLN A 173 13.83 -57.57 12.33
C GLN A 173 15.30 -57.73 11.90
N ASN A 174 15.64 -58.82 11.21
CA ASN A 174 16.97 -59.02 10.62
C ASN A 174 17.29 -58.00 9.50
N ILE A 175 16.29 -57.63 8.69
CA ILE A 175 16.45 -56.58 7.67
C ILE A 175 16.66 -55.21 8.32
N SER A 176 15.93 -54.94 9.41
CA SER A 176 16.07 -53.71 10.18
C SER A 176 17.45 -53.61 10.86
N SER A 177 17.96 -54.71 11.43
CA SER A 177 19.26 -54.73 12.11
C SER A 177 20.45 -54.62 11.16
N ALA A 178 20.27 -54.91 9.87
CA ALA A 178 21.26 -54.68 8.83
C ALA A 178 21.54 -53.18 8.55
N GLY A 179 20.77 -52.25 9.13
CA GLY A 179 21.10 -50.82 9.12
C GLY A 179 20.90 -50.09 7.79
N HIS A 180 20.05 -50.61 6.92
CA HIS A 180 19.67 -49.92 5.68
C HIS A 180 18.95 -48.60 5.98
N ALA A 181 19.21 -47.56 5.18
CA ALA A 181 18.55 -46.27 5.33
C ALA A 181 17.08 -46.34 4.90
N ASP A 182 16.22 -45.60 5.61
CA ASP A 182 14.81 -45.45 5.26
C ASP A 182 14.62 -44.77 3.90
N VAL A 183 13.53 -45.14 3.21
CA VAL A 183 13.26 -44.72 1.83
C VAL A 183 12.48 -43.40 1.81
N ARG A 184 12.94 -42.45 0.98
CA ARG A 184 12.29 -41.15 0.71
C ARG A 184 12.10 -40.94 -0.79
N ASN A 185 11.30 -39.94 -1.16
CA ASN A 185 11.24 -39.47 -2.55
C ASN A 185 12.62 -39.08 -3.08
N PRO A 186 12.90 -39.27 -4.38
CA PRO A 186 14.05 -38.65 -5.02
C PRO A 186 13.98 -37.13 -4.85
N PRO A 187 15.10 -36.43 -4.61
CA PRO A 187 15.09 -35.01 -4.26
C PRO A 187 14.62 -34.15 -5.43
N GLN A 188 13.37 -33.69 -5.42
CA GLN A 188 12.94 -32.55 -6.22
C GLN A 188 13.41 -31.26 -5.54
N SER A 189 14.60 -30.77 -5.92
CA SER A 189 15.07 -29.46 -5.48
C SER A 189 14.46 -28.34 -6.34
N LYS A 190 13.43 -27.67 -5.83
CA LYS A 190 13.36 -26.21 -5.93
C LYS A 190 13.07 -25.62 -4.55
N LYS A 191 14.08 -25.70 -3.68
CA LYS A 191 14.19 -24.75 -2.58
C LYS A 191 14.34 -23.37 -3.22
N VAL A 192 13.31 -22.54 -3.15
CA VAL A 192 13.53 -21.10 -3.26
C VAL A 192 14.38 -20.75 -2.05
N SER A 193 15.68 -20.56 -2.30
CA SER A 193 16.64 -20.24 -1.26
C SER A 193 16.21 -18.94 -0.61
N THR A 194 16.09 -18.93 0.72
CA THR A 194 15.96 -17.71 1.53
C THR A 194 17.09 -16.71 1.21
N ALA A 195 18.23 -17.19 0.71
CA ALA A 195 19.31 -16.36 0.19
C ALA A 195 18.94 -15.63 -1.12
N ALA A 196 18.06 -16.16 -1.98
CA ALA A 196 17.65 -15.48 -3.22
C ALA A 196 16.76 -14.25 -2.97
N ILE A 197 15.92 -14.30 -1.93
CA ILE A 197 15.09 -13.14 -1.51
C ILE A 197 15.98 -12.08 -0.83
N ILE A 198 16.92 -12.51 0.02
CA ILE A 198 17.87 -11.62 0.71
C ILE A 198 18.89 -11.02 -0.29
N VAL A 199 19.35 -11.78 -1.30
CA VAL A 199 20.24 -11.29 -2.37
C VAL A 199 19.50 -10.37 -3.34
N GLY A 200 18.21 -10.62 -3.62
CA GLY A 200 17.37 -9.70 -4.37
C GLY A 200 17.16 -8.35 -3.66
N LEU A 201 16.90 -8.38 -2.34
CA LEU A 201 16.72 -7.18 -1.52
C LEU A 201 18.03 -6.40 -1.32
N LEU A 202 19.14 -7.09 -1.01
CA LEU A 202 20.45 -6.45 -0.89
C LEU A 202 20.95 -5.94 -2.25
N GLY A 203 20.77 -6.70 -3.33
CA GLY A 203 21.09 -6.26 -4.69
C GLY A 203 20.29 -5.02 -5.12
N PHE A 204 19.02 -4.93 -4.75
CA PHE A 204 18.18 -3.77 -5.04
C PHE A 204 18.54 -2.54 -4.18
N ILE A 205 18.81 -2.73 -2.88
CA ILE A 205 19.25 -1.67 -1.97
C ILE A 205 20.65 -1.17 -2.38
N SER A 206 21.58 -2.06 -2.71
CA SER A 206 22.91 -1.72 -3.24
C SER A 206 22.81 -1.03 -4.60
N ALA A 207 21.93 -1.46 -5.50
CA ALA A 207 21.69 -0.77 -6.77
C ALA A 207 21.11 0.64 -6.55
N CYS A 208 20.17 0.82 -5.61
CA CYS A 208 19.62 2.14 -5.28
C CYS A 208 20.69 3.07 -4.66
N ILE A 209 21.53 2.55 -3.76
CA ILE A 209 22.62 3.31 -3.10
C ILE A 209 23.76 3.63 -4.08
N LEU A 210 24.07 2.75 -5.04
CA LEU A 210 25.13 2.95 -6.05
C LEU A 210 24.66 3.79 -7.25
N MET A 211 23.38 3.70 -7.63
CA MET A 211 22.81 4.50 -8.73
C MET A 211 22.62 5.96 -8.34
N LEU A 212 22.37 6.27 -7.05
CA LEU A 212 22.21 7.63 -6.56
C LEU A 212 23.45 8.53 -6.80
N PRO A 213 24.70 8.15 -6.47
CA PRO A 213 25.90 8.95 -6.77
C PRO A 213 26.27 8.95 -8.25
N VAL A 214 26.05 7.86 -9.00
CA VAL A 214 26.26 7.84 -10.47
C VAL A 214 25.28 8.77 -11.18
N TYR A 215 24.04 8.84 -10.70
CA TYR A 215 23.01 9.74 -11.19
C TYR A 215 23.27 11.20 -10.80
N LEU A 216 23.67 11.49 -9.55
CA LEU A 216 24.10 12.83 -9.14
C LEU A 216 25.31 13.32 -9.94
N ARG A 217 26.23 12.41 -10.31
CA ARG A 217 27.35 12.69 -11.22
C ARG A 217 26.89 12.93 -12.67
N ARG A 218 25.90 12.18 -13.18
CA ARG A 218 25.29 12.42 -14.51
C ARG A 218 24.49 13.73 -14.54
N ARG A 219 23.80 14.10 -13.46
CA ARG A 219 23.07 15.37 -13.30
C ARG A 219 24.02 16.58 -13.29
N LYS A 220 25.18 16.48 -12.60
CA LYS A 220 26.25 17.50 -12.70
C LYS A 220 26.78 17.66 -14.13
N ARG A 221 26.84 16.58 -14.92
CA ARG A 221 27.28 16.62 -16.33
C ARG A 221 26.19 17.12 -17.31
N GLY A 222 24.91 16.90 -17.00
CA GLY A 222 23.77 17.38 -17.79
C GLY A 222 23.57 18.90 -17.71
N TYR A 223 23.82 19.49 -16.55
CA TYR A 223 23.78 20.96 -16.35
C TYR A 223 24.82 21.70 -17.22
N THR A 224 25.94 21.05 -17.54
CA THR A 224 26.98 21.59 -18.43
C THR A 224 26.64 21.42 -19.92
N ARG A 225 25.74 20.48 -20.30
CA ARG A 225 25.40 20.18 -21.70
C ARG A 225 24.10 20.80 -22.21
N LEU A 226 23.23 21.34 -21.35
CA LEU A 226 22.01 22.07 -21.76
C LEU A 226 22.24 23.56 -22.07
N ARG A 227 23.49 24.03 -22.04
CA ARG A 227 23.86 25.41 -22.39
C ARG A 227 24.17 25.70 -23.89
N PRO A 228 24.29 24.74 -24.84
CA PRO A 228 24.51 25.12 -26.25
C PRO A 228 23.36 24.84 -27.23
N THR A 229 22.15 24.43 -26.83
CA THR A 229 21.06 24.14 -27.80
C THR A 229 19.91 25.15 -27.85
N LEU A 230 19.87 26.15 -26.95
CA LEU A 230 18.94 27.28 -27.06
C LEU A 230 19.41 28.40 -28.01
N HIS A 231 20.66 28.33 -28.51
CA HIS A 231 21.18 29.29 -29.48
C HIS A 231 20.99 28.89 -30.96
N ARG A 232 20.33 27.75 -31.26
CA ARG A 232 20.23 27.25 -32.64
C ARG A 232 18.82 27.09 -33.20
N ALA A 233 17.78 27.39 -32.42
CA ALA A 233 16.38 27.19 -32.85
C ALA A 233 15.68 28.48 -33.32
N GLU A 234 16.36 29.64 -33.30
CA GLU A 234 15.77 30.93 -33.69
C GLU A 234 16.23 31.46 -35.06
N ASP A 235 16.94 30.65 -35.86
CA ASP A 235 17.46 31.06 -37.18
C ASP A 235 16.79 30.39 -38.40
N SER A 236 15.60 29.82 -38.25
CA SER A 236 14.88 29.27 -39.41
C SER A 236 13.36 29.38 -39.28
N SER A 237 12.83 30.57 -39.56
CA SER A 237 11.54 30.76 -40.25
C SER A 237 11.18 32.25 -40.36
N TRP A 238 11.91 32.97 -41.21
CA TRP A 238 11.34 34.16 -41.87
C TRP A 238 11.26 33.86 -43.36
N SER A 239 10.10 33.36 -43.79
CA SER A 239 9.70 33.42 -45.19
C SER A 239 9.52 34.88 -45.58
N GLN A 240 10.46 35.41 -46.35
CA GLN A 240 10.37 36.71 -47.00
C GLN A 240 9.19 36.74 -47.97
N SER A 241 8.16 37.51 -47.65
CA SER A 241 7.24 38.05 -48.64
C SER A 241 7.88 39.28 -49.29
N THR A 242 8.17 39.14 -50.58
CA THR A 242 8.77 40.11 -51.47
C THR A 242 7.85 41.33 -51.67
N TYR A 243 8.35 42.53 -51.40
CA TYR A 243 7.88 43.75 -52.08
C TYR A 243 9.10 44.47 -52.63
N ALA A 244 9.13 44.59 -53.95
CA ALA A 244 10.14 45.30 -54.70
C ALA A 244 9.95 46.81 -54.55
N SER A 245 11.04 47.55 -54.34
CA SER A 245 11.22 48.88 -54.92
C SER A 245 12.69 49.28 -54.87
N SER A 246 13.11 49.86 -55.98
CA SER A 246 14.45 50.14 -56.45
C SER A 246 15.14 51.37 -55.82
N GLY A 247 16.47 51.38 -55.95
CA GLY A 247 17.33 52.57 -55.96
C GLY A 247 17.89 52.92 -54.58
N GLY A 248 19.18 53.15 -54.38
CA GLY A 248 20.26 53.47 -55.30
C GLY A 248 21.21 54.43 -54.56
N TYR A 249 22.49 54.30 -54.86
CA TYR A 249 23.60 55.22 -54.58
C TYR A 249 24.53 54.96 -53.38
N SER A 250 25.80 55.03 -53.77
CA SER A 250 27.05 54.63 -53.15
C SER A 250 27.76 55.78 -52.42
N TYR A 251 28.82 55.39 -51.68
CA TYR A 251 30.09 56.09 -51.38
C TYR A 251 30.36 56.53 -49.91
N PRO A 252 31.66 56.57 -49.49
CA PRO A 252 32.15 55.94 -48.26
C PRO A 252 32.76 56.96 -47.26
N PRO A 253 33.35 56.55 -46.12
CA PRO A 253 33.63 57.45 -45.00
C PRO A 253 35.07 58.03 -45.02
N PRO A 254 35.33 59.16 -44.34
CA PRO A 254 36.69 59.56 -44.01
C PRO A 254 37.08 59.16 -42.58
N LYS A 255 38.30 58.64 -42.47
CA LYS A 255 39.09 58.48 -41.24
C LYS A 255 39.66 59.84 -40.80
N PHE A 256 39.93 60.06 -39.51
CA PHE A 256 41.15 60.75 -39.05
C PHE A 256 41.47 60.49 -37.56
N ASN A 257 42.74 60.73 -37.23
CA ASN A 257 43.61 60.13 -36.22
C ASN A 257 43.76 60.88 -34.87
N HIS A 258 44.13 60.10 -33.85
CA HIS A 258 45.09 60.30 -32.73
C HIS A 258 45.38 61.64 -32.02
N GLY A 259 45.44 61.55 -30.68
CA GLY A 259 46.34 62.29 -29.76
C GLY A 259 46.07 61.84 -28.30
N SER A 260 46.82 60.89 -27.74
CA SER A 260 47.92 61.05 -26.74
C SER A 260 47.64 62.04 -25.59
N ASP A 261 47.45 61.54 -24.36
CA ASP A 261 48.38 61.85 -23.26
C ASP A 261 48.28 60.89 -22.06
N ARG A 262 49.44 60.72 -21.41
CA ARG A 262 49.82 59.71 -20.42
C ARG A 262 49.49 60.11 -18.97
N GLY A 263 49.16 59.12 -18.14
CA GLY A 263 49.16 59.20 -16.67
C GLY A 263 48.92 57.85 -15.97
N SER A 264 50.02 57.11 -15.73
CA SER A 264 50.30 55.99 -14.81
C SER A 264 49.43 55.83 -13.55
N TYR A 265 49.26 54.67 -12.88
CA TYR A 265 49.48 53.22 -13.07
C TYR A 265 48.80 52.54 -11.86
N HIS A 266 47.93 51.54 -12.08
CA HIS A 266 48.03 50.19 -11.46
C HIS A 266 46.90 49.25 -11.97
N SER A 267 47.34 48.15 -12.59
CA SER A 267 46.64 46.90 -12.98
C SER A 267 45.66 46.33 -11.95
N ALA A 268 44.70 45.45 -12.24
CA ALA A 268 44.16 44.86 -13.47
C ALA A 268 42.95 43.99 -13.06
N HIS A 269 41.89 43.93 -13.88
CA HIS A 269 41.26 42.69 -14.39
C HIS A 269 39.89 42.96 -15.02
N THR A 270 39.85 42.85 -16.35
CA THR A 270 38.74 42.33 -17.20
C THR A 270 37.30 42.74 -16.85
N GLN A 271 36.83 43.77 -17.55
CA GLN A 271 35.41 44.07 -17.74
C GLN A 271 35.06 43.67 -19.20
N GLU A 272 34.54 42.46 -19.38
CA GLU A 272 33.95 42.04 -20.66
C GLU A 272 32.55 42.63 -20.81
N SER A 273 32.31 43.10 -22.02
CA SER A 273 31.17 43.85 -22.51
C SER A 273 29.83 43.13 -22.37
N SER A 274 28.86 43.92 -21.91
CA SER A 274 27.43 43.80 -22.16
C SER A 274 27.08 43.15 -23.51
N PHE A 275 26.39 42.01 -23.48
CA PHE A 275 25.50 41.58 -24.54
C PHE A 275 24.16 41.25 -23.88
N GLY A 276 23.14 42.02 -24.25
CA GLY A 276 21.85 42.09 -23.58
C GLY A 276 21.16 40.74 -23.46
N MET A 277 20.97 40.30 -22.22
CA MET A 277 19.94 39.36 -21.86
C MET A 277 18.60 40.05 -22.13
N LEU A 278 17.79 39.49 -23.05
CA LEU A 278 16.41 39.90 -23.24
C LEU A 278 15.73 40.06 -21.86
N PRO A 279 14.90 41.10 -21.64
CA PRO A 279 14.41 41.40 -20.31
C PRO A 279 13.64 40.20 -19.77
N ARG A 280 14.22 39.55 -18.75
CA ARG A 280 13.49 38.69 -17.84
C ARG A 280 12.35 39.54 -17.31
N ASP A 281 11.10 39.13 -17.57
CA ASP A 281 9.90 39.88 -17.23
C ASP A 281 10.06 40.44 -15.81
N SER A 282 10.11 41.77 -15.69
CA SER A 282 10.47 42.47 -14.45
C SER A 282 9.48 42.21 -13.31
N ARG A 283 8.36 41.52 -13.61
CA ARG A 283 7.34 40.98 -12.71
C ARG A 283 7.72 39.70 -11.97
N MET A 284 8.79 38.99 -12.34
CA MET A 284 9.21 37.73 -11.70
C MET A 284 10.52 37.87 -10.90
N LYS A 285 10.73 39.02 -10.25
CA LYS A 285 11.83 39.17 -9.28
C LYS A 285 11.47 38.38 -8.00
N GLY A 286 12.12 37.23 -7.76
CA GLY A 286 12.12 36.61 -6.42
C GLY A 286 11.91 35.10 -6.28
N LEU A 287 12.24 34.27 -7.29
CA LEU A 287 12.16 32.80 -7.15
C LEU A 287 12.89 32.26 -5.89
N ASP A 288 14.01 32.88 -5.50
CA ASP A 288 14.82 32.45 -4.35
C ASP A 288 14.14 32.70 -2.98
N GLY A 289 13.15 33.60 -2.91
CA GLY A 289 12.44 33.96 -1.67
C GLY A 289 11.27 33.04 -1.32
N TYR A 290 10.82 32.19 -2.26
CA TYR A 290 9.59 31.42 -2.16
C TYR A 290 9.78 29.96 -1.73
N ASP A 291 10.95 29.33 -1.97
CA ASP A 291 11.15 27.92 -1.63
C ASP A 291 11.41 27.70 -0.12
N ARG A 292 10.33 27.77 0.67
CA ARG A 292 10.30 27.33 2.08
C ARG A 292 10.06 25.82 2.21
N GLY A 293 10.16 25.07 1.12
CA GLY A 293 9.98 23.61 1.09
C GLY A 293 11.20 22.83 1.60
N THR A 294 12.35 23.47 1.82
CA THR A 294 13.60 22.77 2.20
C THR A 294 13.47 21.94 3.48
N LEU A 295 12.83 22.46 4.52
CA LEU A 295 12.60 21.69 5.75
C LEU A 295 11.69 20.49 5.50
N ALA A 296 10.60 20.70 4.74
CA ALA A 296 9.67 19.64 4.38
C ALA A 296 10.40 18.54 3.61
N LYS A 297 11.21 18.90 2.61
CA LYS A 297 12.06 18.00 1.84
C LYS A 297 13.00 17.19 2.74
N VAL A 298 13.75 17.84 3.63
CA VAL A 298 14.71 17.14 4.51
C VAL A 298 13.97 16.17 5.43
N LEU A 299 12.89 16.61 6.07
CA LEU A 299 12.09 15.79 6.97
C LEU A 299 11.49 14.59 6.23
N THR A 300 10.88 14.80 5.06
CA THR A 300 10.23 13.73 4.30
C THR A 300 11.23 12.72 3.75
N MET A 301 12.43 13.18 3.32
CA MET A 301 13.49 12.28 2.87
C MET A 301 14.07 11.47 4.04
N LEU A 302 14.22 12.07 5.22
CA LEU A 302 14.60 11.35 6.44
C LEU A 302 13.55 10.31 6.81
N THR A 303 12.26 10.68 6.81
CA THR A 303 11.17 9.74 7.11
C THR A 303 11.11 8.62 6.08
N LEU A 304 11.32 8.89 4.79
CA LEU A 304 11.42 7.85 3.76
C LEU A 304 12.58 6.88 4.02
N PHE A 305 13.76 7.40 4.38
CA PHE A 305 14.90 6.55 4.73
C PHE A 305 14.57 5.66 5.94
N LEU A 306 13.98 6.22 6.99
CA LEU A 306 13.51 5.47 8.16
C LEU A 306 12.42 4.46 7.79
N SER A 307 11.54 4.78 6.84
CA SER A 307 10.49 3.88 6.35
C SER A 307 11.07 2.67 5.65
N ILE A 308 12.15 2.85 4.87
CA ILE A 308 12.88 1.74 4.23
C ILE A 308 13.51 0.84 5.28
N LEU A 309 14.18 1.41 6.29
CA LEU A 309 14.77 0.65 7.39
C LEU A 309 13.71 -0.11 8.20
N PHE A 310 12.60 0.55 8.48
CA PHE A 310 11.48 -0.05 9.21
C PHE A 310 10.85 -1.20 8.42
N GLY A 311 10.54 -1.01 7.14
CA GLY A 311 9.99 -2.04 6.27
C GLY A 311 10.93 -3.26 6.15
N ALA A 312 12.23 -3.03 5.96
CA ALA A 312 13.23 -4.10 5.97
C ALA A 312 13.31 -4.80 7.34
N GLY A 313 13.25 -4.04 8.43
CA GLY A 313 13.23 -4.57 9.80
C GLY A 313 12.02 -5.47 10.06
N LEU A 314 10.83 -5.10 9.58
CA LEU A 314 9.62 -5.93 9.68
C LEU A 314 9.78 -7.26 8.94
N ILE A 315 10.38 -7.25 7.74
CA ILE A 315 10.64 -8.47 6.97
C ILE A 315 11.63 -9.38 7.73
N VAL A 316 12.74 -8.83 8.21
CA VAL A 316 13.73 -9.60 8.99
C VAL A 316 13.10 -10.15 10.28
N ALA A 317 12.31 -9.36 10.99
CA ALA A 317 11.59 -9.80 12.18
C ALA A 317 10.61 -10.94 11.86
N SER A 318 9.87 -10.84 10.75
CA SER A 318 8.93 -11.88 10.31
C SER A 318 9.64 -13.20 9.99
N GLU A 319 10.80 -13.15 9.34
CA GLU A 319 11.58 -14.34 9.01
C GLU A 319 12.19 -15.00 10.25
N ASN A 320 12.63 -14.18 11.21
CA ASN A 320 13.08 -14.66 12.52
C ASN A 320 11.97 -15.36 13.30
N ILE A 321 10.73 -14.85 13.24
CA ILE A 321 9.56 -15.50 13.85
C ILE A 321 9.29 -16.85 13.15
N ARG A 322 9.24 -16.84 11.81
CA ARG A 322 8.97 -18.03 10.99
C ARG A 322 9.98 -19.16 11.25
N SER A 323 11.27 -18.82 11.28
CA SER A 323 12.35 -19.79 11.47
C SER A 323 12.39 -20.38 12.89
N ARG A 324 12.14 -19.57 13.93
CA ARG A 324 12.07 -20.06 15.31
C ARG A 324 10.90 -21.01 15.52
N ALA A 325 9.74 -20.65 15.00
CA ALA A 325 8.56 -21.50 15.11
C ALA A 325 8.74 -22.83 14.34
N ALA A 326 9.42 -22.83 13.19
CA ALA A 326 9.78 -24.05 12.47
C ALA A 326 10.74 -24.98 13.24
N GLN A 327 11.48 -24.46 14.22
CA GLN A 327 12.34 -25.26 15.10
C GLN A 327 11.61 -25.76 16.36
N GLY A 328 10.28 -25.62 16.43
CA GLY A 328 9.49 -25.97 17.61
C GLY A 328 9.72 -25.04 18.81
N LYS A 329 10.47 -23.94 18.62
CA LYS A 329 10.77 -22.96 19.68
C LYS A 329 9.77 -21.81 19.59
N LEU A 330 8.73 -21.85 20.42
CA LEU A 330 7.94 -20.65 20.68
C LEU A 330 8.85 -19.63 21.37
N SER A 331 8.88 -18.40 20.86
CA SER A 331 9.46 -17.29 21.61
C SER A 331 8.59 -17.07 22.86
N GLY A 332 9.17 -17.00 24.06
CA GLY A 332 8.46 -16.64 25.31
C GLY A 332 7.77 -17.78 26.08
N ASN A 333 7.57 -17.56 27.40
CA ASN A 333 6.82 -18.46 28.29
C ASN A 333 5.32 -18.24 28.14
N CYS A 334 4.69 -18.87 27.15
CA CYS A 334 3.24 -18.78 26.97
C CYS A 334 2.51 -19.92 27.68
N ASN A 335 1.81 -19.59 28.77
CA ASN A 335 0.89 -20.50 29.46
C ASN A 335 -0.40 -20.63 28.63
N LEU A 336 -0.37 -21.39 27.53
CA LEU A 336 -1.53 -21.61 26.66
C LEU A 336 -1.99 -23.07 26.71
N PRO A 337 -3.27 -23.37 26.42
CA PRO A 337 -3.71 -24.74 26.21
C PRO A 337 -2.87 -25.39 25.10
N SER A 338 -2.56 -26.69 25.24
CA SER A 338 -1.76 -27.45 24.27
C SER A 338 -2.28 -27.30 22.83
N SER A 339 -3.60 -27.25 22.64
CA SER A 339 -4.23 -27.04 21.33
C SER A 339 -3.91 -25.69 20.68
N TRP A 340 -3.80 -24.62 21.46
CA TRP A 340 -3.43 -23.29 20.96
C TRP A 340 -1.94 -23.20 20.65
N ILE A 341 -1.10 -23.87 21.44
CA ILE A 341 0.35 -23.96 21.19
C ILE A 341 0.60 -24.74 19.90
N GLN A 342 -0.04 -25.90 19.74
CA GLN A 342 0.03 -26.74 18.53
C GLN A 342 -0.47 -25.96 17.30
N ALA A 343 -1.62 -25.28 17.40
CA ALA A 343 -2.13 -24.45 16.31
C ALA A 343 -1.18 -23.30 15.95
N ALA A 344 -0.68 -22.57 16.95
CA ALA A 344 0.27 -21.47 16.73
C ALA A 344 1.61 -21.95 16.15
N LEU A 345 2.11 -23.12 16.56
CA LEU A 345 3.31 -23.73 16.00
C LEU A 345 3.10 -24.18 14.55
N SER A 346 1.94 -24.80 14.25
CA SER A 346 1.57 -25.22 12.90
C SER A 346 1.51 -24.03 11.93
N GLU A 347 1.04 -22.88 12.42
CA GLU A 347 0.95 -21.64 11.65
C GLU A 347 2.20 -20.75 11.79
N LYS A 348 3.24 -21.23 12.50
CA LYS A 348 4.55 -20.59 12.66
C LYS A 348 4.51 -19.20 13.33
N TRP A 349 3.68 -19.03 14.34
CA TRP A 349 3.51 -17.74 15.02
C TRP A 349 4.46 -17.56 16.23
N ALA A 350 4.73 -16.32 16.62
CA ALA A 350 5.48 -16.00 17.84
C ALA A 350 4.54 -15.59 18.97
N CYS A 351 4.77 -16.11 20.17
CA CYS A 351 3.95 -15.75 21.34
C CYS A 351 4.68 -14.76 22.25
N ILE A 352 3.97 -13.79 22.82
CA ILE A 352 4.48 -12.86 23.81
C ILE A 352 3.39 -12.67 24.85
N THR A 353 3.70 -12.90 26.13
CA THR A 353 2.73 -12.64 27.21
C THR A 353 2.67 -11.14 27.49
N MET A 354 1.52 -10.50 27.22
CA MET A 354 1.26 -9.09 27.56
C MET A 354 -0.18 -8.92 28.02
N GLN A 355 -0.42 -8.04 28.99
CA GLN A 355 -1.79 -7.70 29.40
C GLN A 355 -2.60 -7.13 28.24
N SER A 356 -3.92 -7.37 28.23
CA SER A 356 -4.82 -7.05 27.10
C SER A 356 -4.74 -5.57 26.66
N TYR A 357 -4.58 -4.63 27.59
CA TYR A 357 -4.46 -3.21 27.26
C TYR A 357 -3.15 -2.86 26.55
N TRP A 358 -2.04 -3.56 26.82
CA TRP A 358 -0.78 -3.36 26.11
C TRP A 358 -0.86 -3.83 24.66
N VAL A 359 -1.67 -4.85 24.37
CA VAL A 359 -1.92 -5.33 23.00
C VAL A 359 -2.57 -4.24 22.17
N GLU A 360 -3.60 -3.63 22.74
CA GLU A 360 -4.33 -2.55 22.08
C GLU A 360 -3.47 -1.30 21.92
N ALA A 361 -2.63 -0.99 22.91
CA ALA A 361 -1.62 0.06 22.80
C ALA A 361 -0.60 -0.22 21.69
N CYS A 362 -0.13 -1.46 21.55
CA CYS A 362 0.78 -1.86 20.46
C CYS A 362 0.10 -1.78 19.08
N ARG A 363 -1.17 -2.18 18.96
CA ARG A 363 -1.96 -2.05 17.72
C ARG A 363 -2.15 -0.59 17.33
N LEU A 364 -2.49 0.27 18.29
CA LEU A 364 -2.61 1.71 18.05
C LEU A 364 -1.25 2.30 17.66
N GLY A 365 -0.18 1.96 18.40
CA GLY A 365 1.17 2.39 18.10
C GLY A 365 1.63 1.99 16.69
N LEU A 366 1.34 0.76 16.26
CA LEU A 366 1.62 0.30 14.90
C LEU A 366 0.85 1.13 13.86
N ASN A 367 -0.44 1.39 14.07
CA ASN A 367 -1.24 2.21 13.15
C ASN A 367 -0.77 3.67 13.11
N ILE A 368 -0.28 4.24 14.22
CA ILE A 368 0.35 5.57 14.24
C ILE A 368 1.61 5.58 13.38
N VAL A 369 2.48 4.57 13.53
CA VAL A 369 3.71 4.44 12.73
C VAL A 369 3.38 4.28 11.24
N VAL A 370 2.42 3.41 10.91
CA VAL A 370 1.94 3.21 9.53
C VAL A 370 1.38 4.51 8.95
N ALA A 371 0.59 5.27 9.72
CA ALA A 371 0.08 6.56 9.28
C ALA A 371 1.23 7.54 8.96
N ILE A 372 2.20 7.72 9.86
CA ILE A 372 3.34 8.62 9.64
C ILE A 372 4.13 8.24 8.37
N ILE A 373 4.41 6.95 8.19
CA ILE A 373 5.17 6.43 7.04
C ILE A 373 4.40 6.62 5.72
N THR A 374 3.11 6.29 5.71
CA THR A 374 2.26 6.40 4.52
C THR A 374 1.99 7.85 4.13
N GLU A 375 1.85 8.75 5.11
CA GLU A 375 1.76 10.21 4.88
C GLU A 375 3.05 10.77 4.25
N ALA A 376 4.21 10.42 4.79
CA ALA A 376 5.50 10.87 4.26
C ALA A 376 5.73 10.37 2.82
N SER A 377 5.50 9.07 2.58
CA SER A 377 5.63 8.47 1.24
C SER A 377 4.62 9.07 0.26
N GLY A 378 3.39 9.28 0.72
CA GLY A 378 2.32 9.90 -0.05
C GLY A 378 2.61 11.36 -0.42
N TYR A 379 3.23 12.13 0.48
CA TYR A 379 3.65 13.50 0.20
C TYR A 379 4.69 13.56 -0.93
N VAL A 380 5.73 12.73 -0.84
CA VAL A 380 6.78 12.68 -1.87
C VAL A 380 6.24 12.24 -3.22
N HIS A 381 5.37 11.22 -3.23
CA HIS A 381 4.67 10.81 -4.44
C HIS A 381 3.80 11.93 -5.01
N SER A 382 3.04 12.65 -4.17
CA SER A 382 2.21 13.79 -4.58
C SER A 382 3.04 14.92 -5.19
N VAL A 383 4.18 15.28 -4.60
CA VAL A 383 5.07 16.30 -5.15
C VAL A 383 5.57 15.90 -6.53
N SER A 384 6.00 14.65 -6.71
CA SER A 384 6.40 14.14 -8.03
C SER A 384 5.25 14.19 -9.04
N LEU A 385 4.04 13.79 -8.62
CA LEU A 385 2.87 13.79 -9.48
C LEU A 385 2.48 15.21 -9.92
N THR A 386 2.45 16.18 -9.00
CA THR A 386 2.17 17.59 -9.31
C THR A 386 3.08 18.11 -10.40
N TRP A 387 4.39 17.83 -10.31
CA TRP A 387 5.33 18.28 -11.33
C TRP A 387 5.21 17.52 -12.65
N ALA A 388 4.85 16.23 -12.61
CA ALA A 388 4.54 15.49 -13.83
C ALA A 388 3.27 15.99 -14.54
N LEU A 389 2.25 16.44 -13.78
CA LEU A 389 1.06 17.09 -14.32
C LEU A 389 1.36 18.49 -14.87
N CYS A 390 2.25 19.23 -14.20
CA CYS A 390 2.74 20.52 -14.68
C CYS A 390 3.48 20.38 -16.03
N ASP A 391 4.41 19.43 -16.13
CA ASP A 391 5.17 19.16 -17.36
C ASP A 391 4.26 18.76 -18.53
N SER A 392 3.13 18.11 -18.23
CA SER A 392 2.11 17.72 -19.22
C SER A 392 1.02 18.78 -19.45
N ARG A 393 1.10 19.95 -18.79
CA ARG A 393 0.12 21.05 -18.86
C ARG A 393 -1.32 20.64 -18.48
N THR A 394 -1.46 19.63 -17.63
CA THR A 394 -2.76 19.12 -17.14
C THR A 394 -2.99 19.35 -15.65
N LEU A 395 -2.12 20.15 -15.01
CA LEU A 395 -2.25 20.52 -13.62
C LEU A 395 -3.35 21.56 -13.44
N GLU A 396 -4.53 21.11 -13.00
CA GLU A 396 -5.68 21.98 -12.71
C GLU A 396 -5.73 22.40 -11.25
N PHE A 397 -5.51 21.47 -10.31
CA PHE A 397 -5.61 21.71 -8.88
C PHE A 397 -4.29 21.43 -8.15
N ASN A 398 -4.07 22.14 -7.05
CA ASN A 398 -2.97 21.87 -6.13
C ASN A 398 -3.14 20.51 -5.44
N ALA A 399 -4.36 20.25 -4.96
CA ALA A 399 -4.75 18.98 -4.35
C ALA A 399 -5.31 18.04 -5.42
N ASN A 400 -4.45 17.21 -6.02
CA ASN A 400 -4.90 16.19 -6.97
C ASN A 400 -5.25 14.90 -6.23
N LEU A 401 -6.27 14.20 -6.72
CA LEU A 401 -6.58 12.84 -6.27
C LEU A 401 -5.46 11.93 -6.81
N ARG A 402 -4.34 11.87 -6.09
CA ARG A 402 -3.07 11.24 -6.52
C ARG A 402 -3.20 9.78 -6.95
N LEU A 403 -4.28 9.13 -6.56
CA LEU A 403 -4.62 7.75 -6.85
C LEU A 403 -5.26 7.56 -8.24
N PHE A 404 -5.95 8.58 -8.77
CA PHE A 404 -6.78 8.45 -9.98
C PHE A 404 -6.46 9.47 -11.08
N GLN A 405 -5.58 10.44 -10.82
CA GLN A 405 -5.12 11.39 -11.82
C GLN A 405 -3.68 11.06 -12.27
N PRO A 406 -3.51 10.36 -13.39
CA PRO A 406 -2.19 10.02 -13.90
C PRO A 406 -1.59 11.12 -14.77
N ALA A 407 -0.27 11.16 -14.79
CA ALA A 407 0.51 11.98 -15.70
C ALA A 407 1.19 11.10 -16.78
N GLY A 408 1.02 11.47 -18.04
CA GLY A 408 1.69 10.83 -19.18
C GLY A 408 1.12 9.45 -19.56
N SER A 409 2.01 8.54 -19.99
CA SER A 409 1.62 7.20 -20.45
C SER A 409 1.15 6.28 -19.31
N ILE A 410 0.42 5.22 -19.66
CA ILE A 410 -0.15 4.24 -18.71
C ILE A 410 0.94 3.62 -17.81
N VAL A 411 2.12 3.35 -18.36
CA VAL A 411 3.26 2.70 -17.69
C VAL A 411 4.26 3.72 -17.12
N SER A 412 4.00 5.02 -17.26
CA SER A 412 4.85 6.04 -16.63
C SER A 412 4.81 5.90 -15.11
N LEU A 413 5.88 6.26 -14.40
CA LEU A 413 5.98 6.09 -12.94
C LEU A 413 4.94 6.89 -12.14
N ASN A 414 4.36 7.93 -12.76
CA ASN A 414 3.22 8.68 -12.23
C ASN A 414 1.94 8.44 -13.08
N GLY A 415 1.93 7.33 -13.83
CA GLY A 415 0.84 6.86 -14.67
C GLY A 415 -0.12 5.94 -13.91
N TYR A 416 -1.14 5.43 -14.62
CA TYR A 416 -2.21 4.63 -14.00
C TYR A 416 -1.70 3.44 -13.21
N ILE A 417 -0.76 2.67 -13.76
CA ILE A 417 -0.29 1.41 -13.13
C ILE A 417 0.42 1.69 -11.81
N PHE A 418 1.38 2.61 -11.81
CA PHE A 418 2.17 2.88 -10.62
C PHE A 418 1.36 3.62 -9.53
N ASN A 419 0.43 4.49 -9.92
CA ASN A 419 -0.52 5.09 -8.97
C ASN A 419 -1.43 4.02 -8.36
N ALA A 420 -1.90 3.05 -9.15
CA ALA A 420 -2.67 1.91 -8.66
C ALA A 420 -1.86 1.01 -7.72
N ILE A 421 -0.59 0.72 -8.05
CA ILE A 421 0.30 -0.05 -7.16
C ILE A 421 0.51 0.69 -5.84
N PHE A 422 0.70 2.02 -5.89
CA PHE A 422 0.84 2.84 -4.70
C PHE A 422 -0.45 2.79 -3.85
N ALA A 423 -1.62 2.88 -4.49
CA ALA A 423 -2.94 2.74 -3.87
C ALA A 423 -3.10 1.40 -3.15
N ILE A 424 -2.82 0.31 -3.86
CA ILE A 424 -2.97 -1.05 -3.36
C ILE A 424 -2.01 -1.28 -2.20
N SER A 425 -0.76 -0.83 -2.34
CA SER A 425 0.23 -0.93 -1.25
C SER A 425 -0.23 -0.18 -0.01
N LEU A 426 -0.88 0.97 -0.17
CA LEU A 426 -1.42 1.76 0.93
C LEU A 426 -2.57 1.04 1.65
N VAL A 427 -3.50 0.44 0.90
CA VAL A 427 -4.55 -0.42 1.46
C VAL A 427 -3.95 -1.61 2.19
N VAL A 428 -3.01 -2.32 1.55
CA VAL A 428 -2.36 -3.51 2.11
C VAL A 428 -1.65 -3.19 3.42
N SER A 429 -0.99 -2.03 3.56
CA SER A 429 -0.37 -1.62 4.83
C SER A 429 -1.37 -1.57 5.99
N TYR A 430 -2.57 -1.01 5.77
CA TYR A 430 -3.59 -0.93 6.82
C TYR A 430 -4.35 -2.24 7.04
N VAL A 431 -4.51 -3.08 6.01
CA VAL A 431 -5.05 -4.43 6.16
C VAL A 431 -4.11 -5.28 7.00
N SER A 432 -2.82 -5.29 6.64
CA SER A 432 -1.80 -6.06 7.35
C SER A 432 -1.59 -5.59 8.79
N SER A 433 -1.57 -4.27 9.06
CA SER A 433 -1.43 -3.74 10.43
C SER A 433 -2.54 -4.22 11.37
N SER A 434 -3.76 -4.38 10.85
CA SER A 434 -4.93 -4.87 11.60
C SER A 434 -4.78 -6.33 12.05
N PHE A 435 -3.92 -7.09 11.37
CA PHE A 435 -3.78 -8.53 11.54
C PHE A 435 -2.44 -8.97 12.16
N VAL A 436 -1.51 -8.06 12.42
CA VAL A 436 -0.20 -8.38 13.04
C VAL A 436 -0.37 -9.00 14.43
N PHE A 437 -1.22 -8.41 15.27
CA PHE A 437 -1.42 -8.83 16.66
C PHE A 437 -2.71 -9.64 16.79
N VAL A 438 -2.59 -10.90 17.17
CA VAL A 438 -3.70 -11.81 17.44
C VAL A 438 -3.90 -11.93 18.95
N ALA A 439 -5.11 -11.62 19.43
CA ALA A 439 -5.45 -11.68 20.84
C ALA A 439 -6.13 -13.02 21.18
N ILE A 440 -5.67 -13.69 22.24
CA ILE A 440 -6.20 -14.99 22.67
C ILE A 440 -7.34 -14.78 23.68
N PRO A 441 -8.56 -15.28 23.41
CA PRO A 441 -9.71 -15.12 24.30
C PRO A 441 -9.73 -16.21 25.38
N THR A 442 -8.94 -16.10 26.47
CA THR A 442 -9.10 -17.02 27.62
C THR A 442 -9.04 -16.30 28.96
N ASN A 443 -9.97 -16.65 29.86
CA ASN A 443 -10.07 -16.15 31.24
C ASN A 443 -9.20 -16.93 32.25
N ARG A 444 -8.62 -18.07 31.84
CA ARG A 444 -7.90 -19.00 32.73
C ARG A 444 -6.37 -18.90 32.65
N TYR A 445 -5.83 -18.12 31.74
CA TYR A 445 -4.40 -18.03 31.47
C TYR A 445 -3.96 -16.58 31.32
N SER A 446 -2.68 -16.30 31.60
CA SER A 446 -2.09 -14.99 31.35
C SER A 446 -2.39 -14.57 29.89
N PRO A 447 -2.90 -13.36 29.64
CA PRO A 447 -3.18 -12.89 28.29
C PRO A 447 -1.91 -13.00 27.44
N GLY A 448 -1.92 -13.93 26.51
CA GLY A 448 -0.89 -14.10 25.49
C GLY A 448 -1.29 -13.33 24.24
N VAL A 449 -0.34 -12.60 23.68
CA VAL A 449 -0.44 -12.03 22.34
C VAL A 449 0.34 -12.93 21.41
N ILE A 450 -0.24 -13.18 20.24
CA ILE A 450 0.50 -13.85 19.18
C ILE A 450 0.79 -12.84 18.08
N ILE A 451 2.04 -12.79 17.65
CA ILE A 451 2.48 -12.03 16.49
C ILE A 451 2.45 -12.97 15.29
N SER A 452 1.60 -12.67 14.32
CA SER A 452 1.53 -13.40 13.06
C SER A 452 2.63 -12.93 12.12
N TYR A 453 3.45 -13.88 11.63
CA TYR A 453 4.59 -13.56 10.77
C TYR A 453 4.14 -13.04 9.39
N LEU A 454 3.03 -13.57 8.85
CA LEU A 454 2.61 -13.28 7.48
C LEU A 454 2.11 -11.83 7.31
N PRO A 455 1.15 -11.31 8.11
CA PRO A 455 0.78 -9.90 8.07
C PRO A 455 1.96 -8.97 8.36
N LEU A 456 2.88 -9.36 9.25
CA LEU A 456 4.09 -8.58 9.54
C LEU A 456 5.01 -8.47 8.31
N MET A 457 5.20 -9.58 7.59
CA MET A 457 5.99 -9.63 6.36
C MET A 457 5.33 -8.80 5.25
N VAL A 458 4.03 -8.96 5.03
CA VAL A 458 3.26 -8.24 4.00
C VAL A 458 3.28 -6.73 4.29
N LEU A 459 3.15 -6.32 5.55
CA LEU A 459 3.29 -4.92 5.96
C LEU A 459 4.67 -4.36 5.60
N GLY A 460 5.75 -5.12 5.88
CA GLY A 460 7.11 -4.72 5.52
C GLY A 460 7.30 -4.55 4.00
N ILE A 461 6.78 -5.48 3.20
CA ILE A 461 6.82 -5.41 1.74
C ILE A 461 6.03 -4.19 1.21
N ALA A 462 4.82 -3.96 1.72
CA ALA A 462 3.96 -2.86 1.29
C ALA A 462 4.60 -1.49 1.59
N ILE A 463 5.18 -1.32 2.78
CA ILE A 463 5.90 -0.10 3.17
C ILE A 463 7.13 0.12 2.28
N LEU A 464 7.92 -0.94 2.02
CA LEU A 464 9.08 -0.84 1.13
C LEU A 464 8.66 -0.44 -0.29
N LEU A 465 7.62 -1.07 -0.83
CA LEU A 465 7.13 -0.78 -2.18
C LEU A 465 6.71 0.69 -2.31
N GLN A 466 5.94 1.23 -1.36
CA GLN A 466 5.57 2.65 -1.36
C GLN A 466 6.79 3.58 -1.26
N SER A 467 7.70 3.29 -0.34
CA SER A 467 8.87 4.14 -0.09
C SER A 467 9.78 4.19 -1.33
N VAL A 468 9.99 3.04 -1.95
CA VAL A 468 10.79 2.88 -3.16
C VAL A 468 10.15 3.62 -4.33
N LEU A 469 8.85 3.41 -4.57
CA LEU A 469 8.12 4.10 -5.65
C LEU A 469 8.16 5.62 -5.47
N ALA A 470 7.99 6.12 -4.25
CA ALA A 470 8.08 7.55 -3.96
C ALA A 470 9.49 8.12 -4.25
N VAL A 471 10.55 7.40 -3.86
CA VAL A 471 11.94 7.79 -4.16
C VAL A 471 12.21 7.81 -5.65
N PHE A 472 11.83 6.77 -6.38
CA PHE A 472 12.00 6.71 -7.83
C PHE A 472 11.20 7.82 -8.53
N ALA A 473 9.97 8.09 -8.09
CA ALA A 473 9.09 9.11 -8.67
C ALA A 473 9.73 10.49 -8.61
N VAL A 474 10.31 10.87 -7.46
CA VAL A 474 11.01 12.15 -7.33
C VAL A 474 12.39 12.14 -8.00
N ALA A 475 13.09 11.00 -8.03
CA ALA A 475 14.41 10.93 -8.63
C ALA A 475 14.40 11.21 -10.15
N ILE A 476 13.33 10.79 -10.85
CA ILE A 476 13.23 10.93 -12.31
C ILE A 476 12.57 12.24 -12.78
N ARG A 477 12.00 13.03 -11.86
CA ARG A 477 11.26 14.26 -12.20
C ARG A 477 12.01 15.51 -11.76
N ASN A 478 11.86 16.59 -12.52
CA ASN A 478 12.35 17.90 -12.13
C ASN A 478 11.35 18.52 -11.15
N VAL A 479 11.68 18.50 -9.86
CA VAL A 479 10.87 19.15 -8.83
C VAL A 479 11.33 20.61 -8.71
N TYR A 480 10.45 21.54 -9.08
CA TYR A 480 10.74 22.98 -9.08
C TYR A 480 10.55 23.63 -7.70
N THR A 481 9.56 23.20 -6.92
CA THR A 481 9.43 23.56 -5.51
C THR A 481 8.88 22.39 -4.68
N TRP A 482 9.29 22.33 -3.41
CA TRP A 482 8.80 21.41 -2.39
C TRP A 482 7.76 22.06 -1.48
N SER A 483 7.32 23.28 -1.80
CA SER A 483 6.22 23.92 -1.10
C SER A 483 4.90 23.22 -1.39
N SER A 484 4.01 23.20 -0.40
CA SER A 484 2.63 22.71 -0.55
C SER A 484 1.62 23.85 -0.74
N SER A 485 2.11 25.09 -0.82
CA SER A 485 1.31 26.29 -1.05
C SER A 485 0.83 26.34 -2.50
N PRO A 486 -0.47 26.56 -2.75
CA PRO A 486 -0.98 26.65 -4.12
C PRO A 486 -0.40 27.86 -4.86
N LEU A 487 -0.03 28.93 -4.16
CA LEU A 487 0.57 30.13 -4.74
C LEU A 487 2.01 29.88 -5.20
N ASP A 488 2.78 29.13 -4.42
CA ASP A 488 4.18 28.82 -4.75
C ASP A 488 4.24 27.87 -5.96
N ILE A 489 3.30 26.93 -6.02
CA ILE A 489 3.15 26.00 -7.16
C ILE A 489 2.67 26.75 -8.40
N ALA A 490 1.67 27.64 -8.28
CA ALA A 490 1.21 28.46 -9.40
C ALA A 490 2.32 29.35 -9.95
N MET A 491 3.08 30.03 -9.09
CA MET A 491 4.22 30.85 -9.50
C MET A 491 5.29 30.03 -10.21
N ALA A 492 5.68 28.90 -9.64
CA ALA A 492 6.69 28.03 -10.24
C ALA A 492 6.20 27.47 -11.60
N ALA A 493 4.93 27.08 -11.72
CA ALA A 493 4.33 26.66 -12.98
C ALA A 493 4.30 27.78 -14.04
N ALA A 494 4.00 29.02 -13.64
CA ALA A 494 4.07 30.19 -14.53
C ALA A 494 5.50 30.51 -14.96
N SER A 495 6.47 30.45 -14.05
CA SER A 495 7.88 30.76 -14.32
C SER A 495 8.54 29.80 -15.31
N THR A 496 8.03 28.56 -15.39
CA THR A 496 8.51 27.56 -16.36
C THR A 496 7.83 27.70 -17.73
N GLY A 497 6.82 28.57 -17.87
CA GLY A 497 5.99 28.69 -19.06
C GLY A 497 5.08 27.48 -19.30
N SER A 498 4.90 26.62 -18.30
CA SER A 498 4.07 25.41 -18.41
C SER A 498 2.58 25.73 -18.37
N LEU A 499 2.20 26.70 -17.53
CA LEU A 499 0.84 27.20 -17.40
C LEU A 499 0.85 28.72 -17.47
N THR A 500 -0.12 29.31 -18.17
CA THR A 500 -0.30 30.75 -18.28
C THR A 500 -1.73 31.12 -17.91
N GLY A 501 -1.91 32.22 -17.16
CA GLY A 501 -3.23 32.75 -16.89
C GLY A 501 -3.91 33.27 -18.16
N THR A 502 -5.24 33.26 -18.16
CA THR A 502 -6.06 33.91 -19.17
C THR A 502 -6.05 35.42 -18.95
N PRO A 503 -5.61 36.21 -19.95
CA PRO A 503 -5.56 37.65 -19.79
C PRO A 503 -6.97 38.23 -19.62
N ARG A 504 -7.07 39.36 -18.92
CA ARG A 504 -8.31 40.16 -18.73
C ARG A 504 -9.36 39.52 -17.80
N ARG A 505 -9.02 38.44 -17.12
CA ARG A 505 -9.86 37.82 -16.10
C ARG A 505 -9.46 38.35 -14.72
N CYS A 506 -10.36 39.06 -14.04
CA CYS A 506 -10.21 39.42 -12.63
C CYS A 506 -11.55 39.24 -11.92
N MET A 507 -11.55 39.20 -10.59
CA MET A 507 -12.78 39.12 -9.78
C MET A 507 -13.66 37.87 -10.01
N ARG A 508 -13.17 36.88 -10.76
CA ARG A 508 -13.90 35.66 -11.08
C ARG A 508 -13.45 34.50 -10.20
N SER A 509 -14.42 33.76 -9.68
CA SER A 509 -14.17 32.58 -8.86
C SER A 509 -13.82 31.37 -9.72
N VAL A 510 -13.48 30.26 -9.07
CA VAL A 510 -13.31 28.95 -9.72
C VAL A 510 -14.58 28.49 -10.46
N ILE A 511 -15.78 28.86 -9.98
CA ILE A 511 -17.05 28.52 -10.65
C ILE A 511 -17.18 29.26 -11.99
N ASP A 512 -16.79 30.53 -11.99
CA ASP A 512 -16.84 31.39 -13.17
C ASP A 512 -15.72 31.07 -14.17
N CYS A 513 -14.87 30.06 -13.89
CA CYS A 513 -13.74 29.62 -14.73
C CYS A 513 -14.14 28.68 -15.84
N GLN A 514 -15.36 28.16 -15.78
CA GLN A 514 -15.89 27.26 -16.79
C GLN A 514 -16.44 28.01 -18.01
N ASN A 515 -16.59 29.34 -17.92
CA ASN A 515 -17.07 30.20 -18.99
C ASN A 515 -15.94 31.15 -19.42
N ASP A 516 -15.58 31.19 -20.71
CA ASP A 516 -14.58 32.09 -21.34
C ASP A 516 -15.00 33.58 -21.37
N ASP A 517 -15.90 33.96 -20.47
CA ASP A 517 -16.45 35.29 -20.40
C ASP A 517 -15.48 36.25 -19.69
N THR A 518 -15.15 37.35 -20.37
CA THR A 518 -14.24 38.39 -19.88
C THR A 518 -15.00 39.67 -19.50
N THR A 519 -16.33 39.61 -19.43
CA THR A 519 -17.15 40.77 -19.06
C THR A 519 -16.83 41.25 -17.64
N PRO A 520 -16.88 42.58 -17.40
CA PRO A 520 -16.72 43.14 -16.07
C PRO A 520 -17.81 42.66 -15.10
N ILE A 521 -17.41 42.29 -13.89
CA ILE A 521 -18.33 41.75 -12.86
C ILE A 521 -18.21 42.55 -11.55
N PRO A 522 -19.32 42.79 -10.82
CA PRO A 522 -19.27 43.39 -9.50
C PRO A 522 -18.77 42.39 -8.43
N PRO A 523 -18.15 42.86 -7.34
CA PRO A 523 -17.67 41.97 -6.27
C PRO A 523 -18.81 41.23 -5.58
N SER A 524 -18.62 39.94 -5.30
CA SER A 524 -19.55 39.19 -4.44
C SER A 524 -19.13 39.28 -2.97
N THR A 525 -20.04 39.67 -2.10
CA THR A 525 -19.80 39.76 -0.64
C THR A 525 -19.77 38.40 0.06
N LYS A 526 -20.33 37.36 -0.57
CA LYS A 526 -20.29 35.97 -0.11
C LYS A 526 -19.76 35.08 -1.21
N GLN A 527 -18.80 34.24 -0.85
CA GLN A 527 -18.15 33.34 -1.79
C GLN A 527 -18.76 31.94 -1.63
N PRO A 528 -18.93 31.19 -2.73
CA PRO A 528 -19.48 29.85 -2.69
C PRO A 528 -18.60 28.95 -1.81
N SER A 529 -19.24 28.06 -1.05
CA SER A 529 -18.56 27.06 -0.22
C SER A 529 -17.92 25.96 -1.08
N PRO A 530 -17.02 25.13 -0.53
CA PRO A 530 -16.47 23.97 -1.24
C PRO A 530 -17.55 23.07 -1.86
N TRP A 531 -18.67 22.89 -1.13
CA TRP A 531 -19.86 22.20 -1.60
C TRP A 531 -20.35 22.71 -2.96
N ASN A 532 -20.51 24.03 -3.11
CA ASN A 532 -21.00 24.62 -4.36
C ASN A 532 -19.94 24.69 -5.47
N CYS A 533 -18.65 24.74 -5.10
CA CYS A 533 -17.55 24.90 -6.04
C CYS A 533 -17.14 23.60 -6.73
N HIS A 534 -17.35 22.44 -6.10
CA HIS A 534 -16.73 21.20 -6.55
C HIS A 534 -17.62 19.98 -6.31
N GLN A 535 -18.02 19.32 -7.40
CA GLN A 535 -18.96 18.17 -7.35
C GLN A 535 -18.40 16.99 -6.53
N ASP A 536 -17.08 16.77 -6.55
CA ASP A 536 -16.48 15.66 -5.79
C ASP A 536 -16.61 15.84 -4.28
N VAL A 537 -16.82 17.07 -3.78
CA VAL A 537 -17.04 17.32 -2.35
C VAL A 537 -18.34 16.66 -1.88
N HIS A 538 -19.38 16.67 -2.71
CA HIS A 538 -20.64 15.98 -2.41
C HIS A 538 -20.40 14.47 -2.27
N LEU A 539 -19.63 13.90 -3.20
CA LEU A 539 -19.31 12.47 -3.20
C LEU A 539 -18.57 12.08 -1.93
N VAL A 540 -17.57 12.86 -1.49
CA VAL A 540 -16.83 12.58 -0.25
C VAL A 540 -17.77 12.62 0.97
N VAL A 541 -18.61 13.64 1.09
CA VAL A 541 -19.55 13.77 2.22
C VAL A 541 -20.54 12.60 2.23
N TYR A 542 -21.22 12.32 1.11
CA TYR A 542 -22.17 11.22 1.01
C TYR A 542 -21.51 9.87 1.26
N PHE A 543 -20.28 9.68 0.80
CA PHE A 543 -19.51 8.46 1.02
C PHE A 543 -19.26 8.21 2.51
N VAL A 544 -18.79 9.21 3.27
CA VAL A 544 -18.52 9.05 4.71
C VAL A 544 -19.80 8.77 5.49
N TRP A 545 -20.91 9.44 5.16
CA TRP A 545 -22.23 9.14 5.75
C TRP A 545 -22.72 7.73 5.38
N GLY A 546 -22.49 7.30 4.14
CA GLY A 546 -22.79 5.95 3.68
C GLY A 546 -22.04 4.87 4.47
N LEU A 547 -20.77 5.11 4.83
CA LEU A 547 -20.00 4.19 5.68
C LEU A 547 -20.61 4.00 7.07
N ILE A 548 -21.25 5.04 7.63
CA ILE A 548 -21.94 4.92 8.92
C ILE A 548 -23.16 4.01 8.79
N VAL A 549 -23.97 4.18 7.75
CA VAL A 549 -25.16 3.35 7.50
C VAL A 549 -24.76 1.88 7.29
N VAL A 550 -23.76 1.63 6.44
CA VAL A 550 -23.24 0.29 6.18
C VAL A 550 -22.61 -0.32 7.42
N GLY A 551 -21.82 0.45 8.18
CA GLY A 551 -21.21 0.01 9.44
C GLY A 551 -22.25 -0.35 10.51
N ALA A 552 -23.33 0.44 10.63
CA ALA A 552 -24.42 0.16 11.55
C ALA A 552 -25.18 -1.13 11.14
N ALA A 553 -25.47 -1.30 9.85
CA ALA A 553 -26.09 -2.51 9.32
C ALA A 553 -25.21 -3.75 9.58
N TRP A 554 -23.90 -3.64 9.35
CA TRP A 554 -22.94 -4.69 9.66
C TRP A 554 -22.90 -5.02 11.15
N GLY A 555 -22.90 -4.00 12.02
CA GLY A 555 -22.95 -4.17 13.47
C GLY A 555 -24.21 -4.89 13.94
N VAL A 556 -25.39 -4.52 13.41
CA VAL A 556 -26.67 -5.18 13.70
C VAL A 556 -26.66 -6.63 13.21
N PHE A 557 -26.19 -6.87 11.98
CA PHE A 557 -26.08 -8.23 11.44
C PHE A 557 -25.16 -9.11 12.31
N ALA A 558 -23.97 -8.61 12.63
CA ALA A 558 -23.00 -9.32 13.47
C ALA A 558 -23.56 -9.55 14.88
N TYR A 559 -24.24 -8.56 15.46
CA TYR A 559 -24.85 -8.68 16.79
C TYR A 559 -25.88 -9.81 16.82
N ASN A 560 -26.75 -9.91 15.82
CA ASN A 560 -27.76 -10.97 15.74
C ASN A 560 -27.17 -12.36 15.51
N ARG A 561 -25.96 -12.45 14.97
CA ARG A 561 -25.23 -13.71 14.74
C ARG A 561 -24.21 -14.06 15.84
N ALA A 562 -24.08 -13.21 16.85
CA ALA A 562 -23.13 -13.41 17.95
C ALA A 562 -23.45 -14.67 18.75
N SER A 563 -22.43 -15.48 19.03
CA SER A 563 -22.59 -16.74 19.79
C SER A 563 -23.08 -16.53 21.23
N PHE A 564 -22.86 -15.35 21.80
CA PHE A 564 -23.39 -14.94 23.10
C PHE A 564 -23.51 -13.41 23.16
N LYS A 565 -24.29 -12.89 24.13
CA LYS A 565 -24.39 -11.46 24.38
C LYS A 565 -23.45 -11.10 25.53
N GLY A 566 -22.22 -10.72 25.18
CA GLY A 566 -21.15 -10.39 26.11
C GLY A 566 -21.16 -8.93 26.59
N SER A 567 -20.00 -8.48 27.08
CA SER A 567 -19.79 -7.10 27.58
C SER A 567 -19.60 -6.07 26.46
N TRP A 568 -20.23 -4.91 26.61
CA TRP A 568 -20.12 -3.72 25.74
C TRP A 568 -18.86 -2.88 26.03
N SER A 569 -17.74 -3.53 26.33
CA SER A 569 -16.50 -2.82 26.60
C SER A 569 -15.96 -2.13 25.34
N PHE A 570 -15.42 -0.91 25.51
CA PHE A 570 -14.80 -0.18 24.40
C PHE A 570 -13.65 -0.97 23.76
N LEU A 571 -12.75 -1.48 24.60
CA LEU A 571 -11.68 -2.39 24.19
C LEU A 571 -12.18 -3.85 24.18
N PRO A 572 -11.69 -4.66 23.23
CA PRO A 572 -12.01 -6.08 23.21
C PRO A 572 -11.45 -6.80 24.44
N SER A 573 -12.28 -7.68 25.01
CA SER A 573 -11.92 -8.54 26.14
C SER A 573 -12.32 -9.99 25.85
N SER A 574 -11.97 -10.89 26.77
CA SER A 574 -12.44 -12.29 26.77
C SER A 574 -13.97 -12.41 26.80
N ASN A 575 -14.66 -11.42 27.36
CA ASN A 575 -16.12 -11.37 27.42
C ASN A 575 -16.74 -10.63 26.22
N SER A 576 -15.96 -10.24 25.20
CA SER A 576 -16.50 -9.65 23.98
C SER A 576 -17.05 -10.74 23.06
N PRO A 577 -18.27 -10.57 22.52
CA PRO A 577 -18.88 -11.54 21.63
C PRO A 577 -18.11 -11.64 20.30
N LEU A 578 -18.16 -12.84 19.72
CA LEU A 578 -17.46 -13.18 18.49
C LEU A 578 -18.46 -13.78 17.49
N VAL A 579 -18.27 -13.43 16.22
CA VAL A 579 -18.92 -14.05 15.07
C VAL A 579 -17.83 -14.62 14.18
N TYR A 580 -17.88 -15.92 13.93
CA TYR A 580 -16.96 -16.58 13.02
C TYR A 580 -17.41 -16.32 11.58
N LEU A 581 -16.60 -15.60 10.80
CA LEU A 581 -16.86 -15.40 9.37
C LEU A 581 -16.35 -16.55 8.53
N SER A 582 -15.30 -17.22 9.01
CA SER A 582 -14.68 -18.36 8.35
C SER A 582 -14.04 -19.25 9.39
N GLY A 583 -14.40 -20.53 9.48
CA GLY A 583 -13.78 -21.39 10.46
C GLY A 583 -14.08 -22.86 10.23
N TYR A 584 -13.06 -23.71 10.33
CA TYR A 584 -13.23 -25.15 10.42
C TYR A 584 -13.79 -25.49 11.81
N SER A 585 -15.09 -25.75 11.89
CA SER A 585 -15.65 -26.40 13.08
C SER A 585 -15.47 -27.91 12.89
N PRO A 586 -14.81 -28.62 13.84
CA PRO A 586 -14.74 -30.09 13.80
C PRO A 586 -16.17 -30.62 13.98
N GLY A 587 -16.83 -30.93 12.86
CA GLY A 587 -18.24 -31.35 12.81
C GLY A 587 -19.09 -30.67 11.74
N LEU A 588 -18.66 -29.53 11.18
CA LEU A 588 -19.49 -28.72 10.25
C LEU A 588 -18.87 -28.50 8.85
N GLY A 589 -17.69 -29.06 8.58
CA GLY A 589 -17.17 -29.21 7.21
C GLY A 589 -16.94 -27.90 6.43
N LEU A 590 -16.67 -26.77 7.09
CA LEU A 590 -16.47 -25.51 6.37
C LEU A 590 -15.12 -25.49 5.62
N GLU A 591 -15.22 -25.22 4.33
CA GLU A 591 -14.19 -25.35 3.29
C GLU A 591 -13.15 -24.19 3.35
N PRO A 592 -11.87 -24.42 3.00
CA PRO A 592 -10.83 -23.37 2.93
C PRO A 592 -11.18 -22.16 2.04
N SER A 593 -12.10 -22.33 1.09
CA SER A 593 -12.62 -21.29 0.20
C SER A 593 -13.26 -20.12 0.96
N LEU A 594 -13.99 -20.40 2.05
CA LEU A 594 -14.71 -19.40 2.83
C LEU A 594 -13.79 -18.45 3.60
N PHE A 595 -12.63 -18.93 4.04
CA PHE A 595 -11.62 -18.07 4.68
C PHE A 595 -11.10 -17.00 3.73
N TRP A 596 -10.74 -17.41 2.51
CA TRP A 596 -10.25 -16.51 1.49
C TRP A 596 -11.32 -15.51 1.02
N MET A 597 -12.58 -15.94 0.92
CA MET A 597 -13.70 -15.04 0.67
C MET A 597 -13.90 -14.02 1.80
N ALA A 598 -13.90 -14.47 3.06
CA ALA A 598 -14.08 -13.59 4.21
C ALA A 598 -12.94 -12.57 4.31
N LEU A 599 -11.69 -13.00 4.06
CA LEU A 599 -10.53 -12.13 4.01
C LEU A 599 -10.65 -11.10 2.88
N ALA A 600 -11.13 -11.50 1.70
CA ALA A 600 -11.36 -10.59 0.58
C ALA A 600 -12.41 -9.52 0.92
N VAL A 601 -13.51 -9.90 1.58
CA VAL A 601 -14.55 -8.95 2.02
C VAL A 601 -14.01 -7.94 3.03
N VAL A 602 -13.26 -8.39 4.03
CA VAL A 602 -12.65 -7.47 5.02
C VAL A 602 -11.59 -6.58 4.37
N THR A 603 -10.80 -7.12 3.44
CA THR A 603 -9.82 -6.36 2.66
C THR A 603 -10.50 -5.27 1.84
N ALA A 604 -11.64 -5.59 1.20
CA ALA A 604 -12.43 -4.62 0.44
C ALA A 604 -13.02 -3.54 1.37
N ALA A 605 -13.56 -3.91 2.53
CA ALA A 605 -14.05 -2.96 3.53
C ALA A 605 -12.93 -2.01 4.01
N GLN A 606 -11.73 -2.54 4.28
CA GLN A 606 -10.57 -1.74 4.64
C GLN A 606 -10.11 -0.84 3.48
N ALA A 607 -10.16 -1.31 2.24
CA ALA A 607 -9.84 -0.51 1.06
C ALA A 607 -10.77 0.70 0.94
N VAL A 608 -12.07 0.46 1.07
CA VAL A 608 -13.12 1.50 1.06
C VAL A 608 -12.87 2.53 2.16
N LEU A 609 -12.60 2.09 3.40
CA LEU A 609 -12.29 2.99 4.52
C LEU A 609 -11.03 3.83 4.25
N THR A 610 -9.96 3.17 3.82
CA THR A 610 -8.65 3.81 3.59
C THR A 610 -8.74 4.88 2.49
N LEU A 611 -9.36 4.55 1.36
CA LEU A 611 -9.56 5.49 0.26
C LEU A 611 -10.49 6.64 0.68
N GLY A 612 -11.52 6.35 1.48
CA GLY A 612 -12.41 7.35 2.07
C GLY A 612 -11.68 8.40 2.91
N LEU A 613 -10.82 7.95 3.81
CA LEU A 613 -10.03 8.84 4.67
C LEU A 613 -9.04 9.69 3.86
N HIS A 614 -8.50 9.17 2.76
CA HIS A 614 -7.71 9.98 1.83
C HIS A 614 -8.53 10.98 1.03
N CYS A 615 -9.77 10.66 0.67
CA CYS A 615 -10.66 11.63 0.03
C CYS A 615 -11.02 12.77 1.01
N CYS A 616 -11.22 12.46 2.29
CA CYS A 616 -11.42 13.46 3.35
C CYS A 616 -10.21 14.41 3.48
N GLU A 617 -9.00 13.86 3.37
CA GLU A 617 -7.75 14.63 3.40
C GLU A 617 -7.72 15.69 2.29
N LEU A 618 -8.13 15.32 1.07
CA LEU A 618 -8.15 16.26 -0.05
C LEU A 618 -9.10 17.43 0.18
N LEU A 619 -10.29 17.19 0.74
CA LEU A 619 -11.19 18.27 1.12
C LEU A 619 -10.55 19.23 2.13
N VAL A 620 -9.82 18.69 3.13
CA VAL A 620 -9.09 19.51 4.10
C VAL A 620 -7.97 20.29 3.42
N VAL A 621 -7.26 19.71 2.46
CA VAL A 621 -6.25 20.44 1.68
C VAL A 621 -6.89 21.56 0.85
N LEU A 622 -8.03 21.31 0.17
CA LEU A 622 -8.75 22.33 -0.61
C LEU A 622 -9.13 23.55 0.25
N THR A 623 -9.66 23.32 1.46
CA THR A 623 -10.04 24.42 2.36
C THR A 623 -8.83 25.14 2.96
N ARG A 624 -7.72 24.44 3.19
CA ARG A 624 -6.44 25.02 3.63
C ARG A 624 -5.81 25.89 2.54
N ASP A 625 -5.91 25.46 1.29
CA ASP A 625 -5.41 26.18 0.13
C ASP A 625 -6.19 27.48 -0.06
N GLU A 626 -7.52 27.44 0.09
CA GLU A 626 -8.36 28.64 0.10
C GLU A 626 -7.98 29.59 1.25
N LYS A 627 -7.77 29.07 2.47
CA LYS A 627 -7.30 29.91 3.60
C LYS A 627 -5.95 30.57 3.32
N THR A 628 -5.07 29.91 2.57
CA THR A 628 -3.77 30.48 2.17
C THR A 628 -3.94 31.63 1.20
N TRP A 629 -4.91 31.52 0.28
CA TRP A 629 -5.29 32.60 -0.63
C TRP A 629 -5.97 33.78 0.09
N ARG A 630 -6.90 33.50 1.00
CA ARG A 630 -7.65 34.52 1.77
C ARG A 630 -6.79 35.45 2.61
N ARG A 631 -5.66 34.95 3.10
CA ARG A 631 -4.68 35.77 3.83
C ARG A 631 -4.20 36.98 3.05
N ALA A 632 -4.28 36.98 1.72
CA ALA A 632 -3.91 38.15 0.93
C ALA A 632 -4.81 39.37 1.23
N SER A 633 -6.08 39.19 1.61
CA SER A 633 -6.99 40.29 1.96
C SER A 633 -7.23 40.45 3.46
N GLU A 634 -7.30 39.34 4.20
CA GLU A 634 -7.70 39.33 5.61
C GLU A 634 -6.55 39.58 6.60
N SER A 635 -5.33 39.16 6.25
CA SER A 635 -4.18 39.20 7.14
C SER A 635 -3.48 40.56 7.05
N GLU A 636 -3.14 41.16 8.19
CA GLU A 636 -2.29 42.36 8.23
C GLU A 636 -0.90 42.11 7.63
N GLU A 637 -0.43 40.87 7.69
CA GLU A 637 0.82 40.45 7.09
C GLU A 637 0.71 40.07 5.61
N GLY A 638 -0.51 40.00 5.05
CA GLY A 638 -0.74 39.46 3.72
C GLY A 638 -0.45 37.96 3.62
N THR A 639 -0.41 37.44 2.39
CA THR A 639 0.02 36.05 2.13
C THR A 639 1.53 35.98 1.95
N LYS A 640 2.16 35.00 2.62
CA LYS A 640 3.61 34.78 2.62
C LYS A 640 3.91 33.27 2.52
N PRO A 641 5.02 32.86 1.88
CA PRO A 641 5.52 31.49 1.90
C PRO A 641 5.75 31.03 3.33
N ARG A 642 5.20 29.86 3.66
CA ARG A 642 5.35 29.24 4.98
C ARG A 642 5.90 27.83 4.84
N ASN A 643 6.56 27.35 5.89
CA ASN A 643 7.02 25.97 5.95
C ASN A 643 5.82 25.01 5.88
N PRO A 644 5.77 24.08 4.91
CA PRO A 644 4.64 23.15 4.72
C PRO A 644 4.28 22.35 5.99
N VAL A 645 5.30 21.88 6.72
CA VAL A 645 5.13 21.12 7.96
C VAL A 645 4.43 21.96 9.03
N LEU A 646 4.86 23.21 9.21
CA LEU A 646 4.26 24.11 10.20
C LEU A 646 2.82 24.46 9.82
N VAL A 647 2.53 24.64 8.53
CA VAL A 647 1.15 24.90 8.06
C VAL A 647 0.22 23.73 8.38
N ILE A 648 0.68 22.49 8.23
CA ILE A 648 -0.10 21.30 8.58
C ILE A 648 -0.31 21.21 10.10
N LEU A 649 0.76 21.39 10.89
CA LEU A 649 0.69 21.25 12.35
C LEU A 649 -0.10 22.37 13.04
N THR A 650 -0.18 23.56 12.42
CA THR A 650 -0.96 24.70 12.93
C THR A 650 -2.41 24.72 12.44
N SER A 651 -2.73 23.94 11.40
CA SER A 651 -4.09 23.82 10.90
C SER A 651 -4.87 22.81 11.75
N TRP A 652 -5.86 23.30 12.51
CA TRP A 652 -6.72 22.42 13.31
C TRP A 652 -7.43 21.36 12.44
N GLN A 653 -7.83 21.70 11.20
CA GLN A 653 -8.47 20.77 10.27
C GLN A 653 -7.54 19.62 9.87
N SER A 654 -6.27 19.93 9.60
CA SER A 654 -5.27 18.93 9.23
C SER A 654 -4.87 18.06 10.42
N MET A 655 -4.75 18.66 11.61
CA MET A 655 -4.46 17.94 12.85
C MET A 655 -5.59 16.95 13.22
N THR A 656 -6.86 17.37 13.07
CA THR A 656 -8.01 16.49 13.32
C THR A 656 -7.96 15.24 12.44
N LEU A 657 -7.69 15.37 11.14
CA LEU A 657 -7.56 14.20 10.26
C LEU A 657 -6.30 13.36 10.54
N LEU A 658 -5.18 14.00 10.84
CA LEU A 658 -3.93 13.30 11.16
C LEU A 658 -4.08 12.41 12.40
N ILE A 659 -4.85 12.85 13.39
CA ILE A 659 -5.17 12.07 14.60
C ILE A 659 -6.26 11.03 14.32
N ALA A 660 -7.31 11.40 13.58
CA ALA A 660 -8.46 10.52 13.33
C ALA A 660 -8.07 9.27 12.51
N LYS A 661 -7.20 9.41 11.50
CA LYS A 661 -6.78 8.31 10.62
C LYS A 661 -6.27 7.07 11.37
N PRO A 662 -5.19 7.14 12.19
CA PRO A 662 -4.68 5.97 12.88
C PRO A 662 -5.68 5.41 13.91
N ILE A 663 -6.49 6.27 14.55
CA ILE A 663 -7.52 5.85 15.50
C ILE A 663 -8.62 5.04 14.80
N ILE A 664 -9.13 5.52 13.67
CA ILE A 664 -10.20 4.86 12.91
C ILE A 664 -9.71 3.52 12.34
N HIS A 665 -8.49 3.47 11.81
CA HIS A 665 -7.89 2.20 11.36
C HIS A 665 -7.65 1.21 12.51
N TRP A 666 -7.22 1.70 13.67
CA TRP A 666 -7.10 0.88 14.88
C TRP A 666 -8.46 0.34 15.34
N LEU A 667 -9.51 1.17 15.37
CA LEU A 667 -10.86 0.73 15.74
C LEU A 667 -11.42 -0.31 14.75
N PHE A 668 -11.14 -0.17 13.46
CA PHE A 668 -11.46 -1.21 12.47
C PHE A 668 -10.72 -2.52 12.76
N GLY A 669 -9.42 -2.44 13.07
CA GLY A 669 -8.61 -3.60 13.50
C GLY A 669 -9.05 -4.22 14.84
N ASN A 670 -9.86 -3.53 15.63
CA ASN A 670 -10.50 -4.11 16.81
C ASN A 670 -11.81 -4.83 16.48
N ALA A 671 -12.50 -4.38 15.42
CA ALA A 671 -13.73 -4.98 14.94
C ALA A 671 -13.50 -6.32 14.23
N VAL A 672 -12.33 -6.50 13.61
CA VAL A 672 -11.96 -7.75 12.93
C VAL A 672 -10.68 -8.32 13.52
N SER A 673 -10.59 -9.64 13.70
CA SER A 673 -9.37 -10.29 14.17
C SER A 673 -9.14 -11.62 13.46
N LEU A 674 -7.88 -12.06 13.41
CA LEU A 674 -7.51 -13.42 13.01
C LEU A 674 -7.39 -14.29 14.25
N LEU A 675 -7.96 -15.47 14.21
CA LEU A 675 -7.66 -16.61 15.06
C LEU A 675 -6.89 -17.65 14.22
N PRO A 676 -6.19 -18.61 14.86
CA PRO A 676 -5.66 -19.75 14.12
C PRO A 676 -6.77 -20.38 13.27
N ILE A 677 -6.46 -20.75 12.04
CA ILE A 677 -7.40 -21.32 11.06
C ILE A 677 -8.11 -22.53 11.67
N VAL A 678 -7.37 -23.36 12.42
CA VAL A 678 -7.88 -24.54 13.12
C VAL A 678 -8.89 -24.20 14.23
N LEU A 679 -8.89 -22.97 14.72
CA LEU A 679 -9.73 -22.48 15.83
C LEU A 679 -10.81 -21.48 15.40
N GLY A 680 -10.95 -21.24 14.09
CA GLY A 680 -12.02 -20.40 13.56
C GLY A 680 -11.60 -19.16 12.78
N GLY A 681 -10.35 -19.10 12.27
CA GLY A 681 -9.94 -18.17 11.21
C GLY A 681 -10.34 -16.70 11.44
N LEU A 682 -10.99 -16.07 10.46
CA LEU A 682 -11.43 -14.69 10.54
C LEU A 682 -12.68 -14.53 11.41
N VAL A 683 -12.59 -13.64 12.40
CA VAL A 683 -13.69 -13.33 13.33
C VAL A 683 -14.03 -11.84 13.35
N VAL A 684 -15.30 -11.55 13.56
CA VAL A 684 -15.83 -10.19 13.75
C VAL A 684 -16.37 -10.05 15.16
N ARG A 685 -16.12 -8.89 15.78
CA ARG A 685 -16.62 -8.55 17.11
C ARG A 685 -17.71 -7.48 17.00
N PRO A 686 -19.00 -7.82 17.20
CA PRO A 686 -20.13 -6.92 16.92
C PRO A 686 -20.07 -5.57 17.66
N TYR A 687 -19.70 -5.56 18.94
CA TYR A 687 -19.64 -4.33 19.71
C TYR A 687 -18.52 -3.40 19.23
N GLN A 688 -17.38 -3.97 18.84
CA GLN A 688 -16.28 -3.20 18.26
C GLN A 688 -16.64 -2.65 16.88
N VAL A 689 -17.48 -3.35 16.09
CA VAL A 689 -18.07 -2.78 14.86
C VAL A 689 -18.91 -1.55 15.18
N PHE A 690 -19.72 -1.57 16.23
CA PHE A 690 -20.45 -0.37 16.68
C PHE A 690 -19.54 0.75 17.15
N ASN A 691 -18.48 0.45 17.92
CA ASN A 691 -17.51 1.45 18.37
C ASN A 691 -16.78 2.10 17.18
N PHE A 692 -16.35 1.30 16.21
CA PHE A 692 -15.79 1.78 14.94
C PHE A 692 -16.79 2.67 14.20
N THR A 693 -18.03 2.22 14.02
CA THR A 693 -19.08 2.99 13.33
C THR A 693 -19.38 4.31 14.04
N ALA A 694 -19.47 4.31 15.38
CA ALA A 694 -19.69 5.51 16.17
C ALA A 694 -18.53 6.52 16.02
N SER A 695 -17.30 6.05 15.84
CA SER A 695 -16.13 6.92 15.60
C SER A 695 -16.15 7.62 14.25
N LEU A 696 -16.90 7.11 13.27
CA LEU A 696 -17.08 7.75 11.96
C LEU A 696 -18.05 8.94 12.01
N ILE A 697 -18.95 8.99 12.99
CA ILE A 697 -19.92 10.10 13.16
C ILE A 697 -19.22 11.45 13.37
N PRO A 698 -18.30 11.64 14.34
CA PRO A 698 -17.60 12.90 14.50
C PRO A 698 -16.77 13.28 13.27
N LEU A 699 -16.20 12.29 12.57
CA LEU A 699 -15.51 12.53 11.30
C LEU A 699 -16.49 13.05 10.23
N ALA A 700 -17.64 12.41 10.06
CA ALA A 700 -18.66 12.81 9.09
C ALA A 700 -19.18 14.22 9.36
N LEU A 701 -19.46 14.54 10.62
CA LEU A 701 -19.86 15.88 11.04
C LEU A 701 -18.77 16.91 10.74
N PHE A 702 -17.52 16.61 11.11
CA PHE A 702 -16.37 17.47 10.81
C PHE A 702 -16.23 17.74 9.30
N ILE A 703 -16.26 16.69 8.48
CA ILE A 703 -16.15 16.80 7.02
C ILE A 703 -17.33 17.55 6.41
N THR A 704 -18.55 17.33 6.91
CA THR A 704 -19.75 18.05 6.47
C THR A 704 -19.62 19.55 6.80
N VAL A 705 -19.21 19.90 8.02
CA VAL A 705 -18.98 21.29 8.43
C VAL A 705 -17.92 21.94 7.55
N VAL A 706 -16.78 21.27 7.31
CA VAL A 706 -15.72 21.79 6.44
C VAL A 706 -16.21 21.99 5.00
N ALA A 707 -17.07 21.12 4.48
CA ALA A 707 -17.62 21.21 3.13
C ALA A 707 -18.61 22.37 2.94
N ILE A 708 -19.46 22.63 3.93
CA ILE A 708 -20.51 23.67 3.85
C ILE A 708 -20.02 25.04 4.31
N TRP A 709 -18.88 25.13 4.99
CA TRP A 709 -18.37 26.39 5.54
C TRP A 709 -17.97 27.36 4.40
N GLY A 710 -18.88 28.28 4.09
CA GLY A 710 -18.67 29.35 3.11
C GLY A 710 -17.67 30.40 3.58
N GLN A 711 -17.03 31.06 2.62
CA GLN A 711 -16.09 32.15 2.88
C GLN A 711 -16.80 33.50 2.72
N SER A 712 -16.46 34.45 3.59
CA SER A 712 -16.99 35.82 3.53
C SER A 712 -15.96 36.74 2.86
N GLY A 713 -16.45 37.80 2.22
CA GLY A 713 -15.60 38.86 1.67
C GLY A 713 -15.45 38.82 0.14
N SER A 714 -15.02 39.95 -0.39
CA SER A 714 -15.03 40.26 -1.83
C SER A 714 -13.93 39.58 -2.64
N GLN A 715 -12.95 38.94 -1.99
CA GLN A 715 -11.91 38.18 -2.67
C GLN A 715 -12.52 36.94 -3.37
N PRO A 716 -12.27 36.70 -4.67
CA PRO A 716 -12.80 35.52 -5.36
C PRO A 716 -12.22 34.23 -4.80
N CYS A 717 -13.03 33.18 -4.67
CA CYS A 717 -12.53 31.88 -4.22
C CYS A 717 -11.80 31.10 -5.33
N ALA A 718 -10.71 30.45 -4.96
CA ALA A 718 -9.88 29.66 -5.86
C ALA A 718 -9.80 28.18 -5.45
N TYR A 719 -9.91 27.85 -4.16
CA TYR A 719 -9.85 26.49 -3.62
C TYR A 719 -8.66 25.65 -4.15
N GLY A 720 -7.51 26.30 -4.39
CA GLY A 720 -6.32 25.64 -4.92
C GLY A 720 -6.35 25.34 -6.42
N HIS A 721 -7.31 25.87 -7.18
CA HIS A 721 -7.32 25.80 -8.65
C HIS A 721 -6.22 26.69 -9.23
N ILE A 722 -5.19 26.08 -9.82
CA ILE A 722 -3.98 26.75 -10.26
C ILE A 722 -4.26 27.77 -11.37
N PRO A 723 -5.03 27.46 -12.44
CA PRO A 723 -5.35 28.45 -13.47
C PRO A 723 -6.10 29.68 -12.93
N THR A 724 -7.05 29.49 -12.01
CA THR A 724 -7.77 30.63 -11.39
C THR A 724 -6.83 31.49 -10.56
N LEU A 725 -5.87 30.90 -9.84
CA LEU A 725 -4.86 31.70 -9.13
C LEU A 725 -3.97 32.49 -10.09
N LEU A 726 -3.60 31.92 -11.25
CA LEU A 726 -2.85 32.63 -12.28
C LEU A 726 -3.63 33.81 -12.89
N ASP A 727 -4.96 33.71 -12.95
CA ASP A 727 -5.82 34.81 -13.41
C ASP A 727 -5.95 35.92 -12.35
N LEU A 728 -6.05 35.53 -11.06
CA LEU A 728 -6.29 36.47 -9.96
C LEU A 728 -5.03 37.19 -9.46
N VAL A 729 -3.85 36.62 -9.67
CA VAL A 729 -2.56 37.17 -9.24
C VAL A 729 -1.88 37.87 -10.42
N ASP A 730 -1.87 39.21 -10.40
CA ASP A 730 -1.28 40.03 -11.46
C ASP A 730 0.16 40.49 -11.15
N GLU A 731 0.51 40.59 -9.86
CA GLU A 731 1.86 40.89 -9.37
C GLU A 731 2.33 39.82 -8.39
N TRP A 732 3.42 39.11 -8.73
CA TRP A 732 4.00 38.04 -7.92
C TRP A 732 5.09 38.58 -6.98
N SER A 733 5.00 38.28 -5.68
CA SER A 733 5.98 38.71 -4.68
C SER A 733 5.95 37.82 -3.43
N PRO A 734 7.08 37.53 -2.76
CA PRO A 734 7.09 36.71 -1.53
C PRO A 734 6.13 37.18 -0.43
N GLN A 735 5.69 38.43 -0.48
CA GLN A 735 4.57 38.91 0.31
C GLN A 735 3.58 39.60 -0.62
N MET A 736 2.31 39.17 -0.59
CA MET A 736 1.26 39.74 -1.43
C MET A 736 0.03 40.13 -0.61
N TYR A 737 -0.53 41.27 -0.97
CA TYR A 737 -1.82 41.76 -0.52
C TYR A 737 -2.78 41.81 -1.70
N TRP A 738 -4.06 41.53 -1.48
CA TRP A 738 -5.07 41.57 -2.52
C TRP A 738 -6.08 42.68 -2.23
N GLY A 739 -6.44 43.46 -3.26
CA GLY A 739 -7.39 44.56 -3.11
C GLY A 739 -7.59 45.38 -4.38
N ASP A 740 -8.21 46.56 -4.21
CA ASP A 740 -8.51 47.48 -5.30
C ASP A 740 -7.27 48.26 -5.75
N LYS A 741 -7.04 48.29 -7.07
CA LYS A 741 -5.96 49.04 -7.73
C LYS A 741 -6.46 50.28 -8.49
N GLY A 742 -7.72 50.66 -8.32
CA GLY A 742 -8.33 51.79 -9.03
C GLY A 742 -8.75 51.47 -10.46
N ALA A 743 -9.22 52.50 -11.16
CA ALA A 743 -9.59 52.43 -12.57
C ALA A 743 -8.45 52.97 -13.45
N PRO A 744 -8.05 52.24 -14.51
CA PRO A 744 -7.19 52.81 -15.54
C PRO A 744 -7.85 54.06 -16.14
N ASP A 745 -7.11 55.17 -16.23
CA ASP A 745 -7.50 56.40 -16.91
C ASP A 745 -8.81 57.06 -16.41
N GLY A 746 -9.23 56.78 -15.17
CA GLY A 746 -10.49 57.31 -14.62
C GLY A 746 -11.75 56.68 -15.20
N GLY A 747 -11.64 55.53 -15.87
CA GLY A 747 -12.77 54.80 -16.44
C GLY A 747 -13.76 54.25 -15.39
N ALA A 748 -14.96 53.87 -15.84
CA ALA A 748 -16.00 53.29 -14.98
C ALA A 748 -15.68 51.86 -14.47
N VAL A 749 -14.69 51.21 -15.07
CA VAL A 749 -14.28 49.83 -14.73
C VAL A 749 -12.95 49.84 -13.98
N ARG A 750 -12.95 49.26 -12.80
CA ARG A 750 -11.80 49.17 -11.88
C ARG A 750 -11.02 47.87 -12.09
N HIS A 751 -9.85 47.79 -11.48
CA HIS A 751 -9.03 46.58 -11.46
C HIS A 751 -8.75 46.15 -10.02
N ALA A 752 -8.84 44.85 -9.75
CA ALA A 752 -8.47 44.24 -8.49
C ALA A 752 -7.39 43.19 -8.75
N GLY A 753 -6.40 43.11 -7.87
CA GLY A 753 -5.22 42.28 -8.04
C GLY A 753 -4.35 42.23 -6.79
N THR A 754 -3.15 41.68 -6.93
CA THR A 754 -2.16 41.53 -5.87
C THR A 754 -1.12 42.64 -5.88
N SER A 755 -0.56 43.05 -4.75
CA SER A 755 0.56 43.99 -4.67
C SER A 755 1.49 43.68 -3.50
N THR A 756 2.72 44.19 -3.57
CA THR A 756 3.70 44.16 -2.46
C THR A 756 3.29 45.05 -1.28
N VAL A 757 2.48 46.07 -1.55
CA VAL A 757 1.96 47.02 -0.56
C VAL A 757 0.49 46.72 -0.29
N ARG A 758 0.05 46.97 0.95
CA ARG A 758 -1.36 46.78 1.34
C ARG A 758 -2.26 47.65 0.48
N LEU A 759 -3.21 47.02 -0.20
CA LEU A 759 -4.22 47.67 -1.03
C LEU A 759 -5.48 48.00 -0.23
N GLY A 760 -6.25 48.96 -0.72
CA GLY A 760 -7.57 49.27 -0.18
C GLY A 760 -8.59 48.17 -0.47
N PRO A 761 -9.71 48.11 0.28
CA PRO A 761 -10.76 47.13 0.05
C PRO A 761 -11.42 47.34 -1.32
N VAL A 762 -12.00 46.26 -1.86
CA VAL A 762 -12.76 46.28 -3.12
C VAL A 762 -14.16 46.87 -2.90
N TRP A 763 -14.64 47.64 -3.88
CA TRP A 763 -15.85 48.46 -3.74
C TRP A 763 -17.05 47.73 -4.35
N ASN A 764 -18.02 47.32 -3.53
CA ASN A 764 -19.16 46.49 -3.97
C ASN A 764 -20.07 47.14 -5.03
N GLY A 765 -19.99 48.46 -5.23
CA GLY A 765 -20.76 49.20 -6.23
C GLY A 765 -20.05 49.42 -7.57
N CYS A 766 -18.83 48.91 -7.74
CA CYS A 766 -18.03 49.12 -8.96
C CYS A 766 -17.90 47.85 -9.79
N LEU A 767 -17.75 48.01 -11.10
CA LEU A 767 -17.44 46.91 -12.01
C LEU A 767 -15.93 46.71 -12.08
N TYR A 768 -15.50 45.45 -12.11
CA TYR A 768 -14.09 45.08 -12.19
C TYR A 768 -13.79 44.25 -13.42
N ALA A 769 -12.69 44.56 -14.11
CA ALA A 769 -12.16 43.76 -15.21
C ALA A 769 -10.64 43.60 -15.14
N GLY A 770 -10.10 42.55 -15.77
CA GLY A 770 -8.67 42.36 -15.83
C GLY A 770 -8.00 43.43 -16.67
N SER A 771 -6.77 43.80 -16.32
CA SER A 771 -6.00 44.83 -17.00
C SER A 771 -5.86 44.54 -18.51
N ARG A 772 -6.10 45.55 -19.35
CA ARG A 772 -6.02 45.49 -20.82
C ARG A 772 -4.58 45.52 -21.35
N ARG A 773 -3.56 45.42 -20.49
CA ARG A 773 -2.18 45.53 -20.95
C ARG A 773 -1.76 44.26 -21.67
N ASP A 774 -1.88 44.30 -23.00
CA ASP A 774 -1.06 43.52 -23.91
C ASP A 774 0.39 43.50 -23.42
N LEU A 775 1.09 42.41 -23.70
CA LEU A 775 2.55 42.26 -23.59
C LEU A 775 3.30 43.26 -24.51
N ARG A 776 2.96 44.55 -24.46
CA ARG A 776 3.77 45.62 -25.06
C ARG A 776 4.64 46.22 -23.98
N LEU A 777 5.92 45.97 -24.16
CA LEU A 777 7.05 46.66 -23.54
C LEU A 777 6.69 48.13 -23.32
N LYS A 778 6.66 48.58 -22.06
CA LYS A 778 6.88 49.99 -21.76
C LYS A 778 8.36 50.24 -22.00
N THR A 779 8.69 50.77 -23.16
CA THR A 779 9.91 51.55 -23.35
C THR A 779 9.58 52.96 -22.89
N ASP A 780 10.05 53.31 -21.69
CA ASP A 780 10.35 54.69 -21.30
C ASP A 780 11.78 54.70 -20.74
#